data_AF-A0A3B8ZK85-F1
#
_entry.id   AF-A0A3B8ZK85-F1
#
_cell.length_a   1.000
_cell.length_b   1.000
_cell.length_c   1.000
_cell.angle_alpha   90.00
_cell.angle_beta   90.00
_cell.angle_gamma   90.00
#
_symmetry.space_group_name_H-M   'P 1'
#
loop_
_entity.id
_entity.type
_entity.pdbx_description
1 polymer ?
#
loop_
_entity_poly.entity_id
_entity_poly.type
_entity_poly.pdbx_seq_one_letter_code
_entity_poly.pdbx_strand_id
1 'polypeptide(L)'
;MRTFHLLRFAWVSVLVATVLQSSVWAEYPPFDKVTEGFKKIEPPSSDSSSMYSVYVKADTGDVLLELPKSYATKKYFIGLTVASGQMFAGLQAGDFYVQWREYNKRLALIEPNTSIRSGGDNESKDSVNRLFTGNVLLDVPILTLSPTGGPVIDGRNVLVGNASVFFGPSGRSKNPALAKLVKTKVFKQNIELAFELPNPMGSLQTLYYSISEIPEATDYQPRIADQRVGYFTTNYSDYGKYKRDEVVVNYINRWHLKKRDPSLKVSPPVEPIMFYIEHTTPVRYRRWVKQGIEHWNAAFEKIGLSDAIVVHYQDKTTGAHMEKDPEDVRYNFVRWLNNNVGMAIGPSRVHPESGQILDADIILTDGWIRHYNNNFTDFIPLLSMEGINAEALSWLADHPNWDPRIRFAQATRRRQLQAEIQAKASRDPFQGRSRLMGLDELDGLVGRTSQVNGYCMAPESKRIDTALMQMYLEIGSQALLADDPQEAAADDGLSGTWDLTISGIPEVGEAEASATLQLEADGSVTGSIIVMSEQGVISYGRWDAKTRQLEIEFSPPGVPDGSKGVLSGKVDNDTIEGQWSIDIGGAKITGSFKGSRTAKAATKVQETKTEKTEAMTDVDSDEKPKNGEAESPKKDEATKDEAKKDSSPASDESLLDGMPESFVGPLLADLVAHEVGHTLGLRHNFKASSLYTLAEVNSESIKGKKPLAASVMDYLPINLRMQTGELQGDYSMIGIGPYDFWAIEYGYTFEKNLDAILARSIEPELQFATDEDTLGPDPLARRYDFSSNPLEYAKEQSLLIEKFRKRIMDHYVKKGDSWTKAREGYELTLGLQSRNSSMMSNWLGGTFVNRDKKGDANERLPIAVVPAQDQRNALNFVLESTFRDSSYSLSPELLSRLTKDFMDGSFGRDPTWPVHDRILSMQSATLTQLMNPTTLRRVYDNEFRIAADQDALTLPELLNAISGEIWSELNSEVTQKHSDRAPVISSLRRNLQNEHAERLIDLMLPSLSKSAANKAITNLAVMQLKDLKSRIEKLLEKSGDQLDTYSRAHLVESSERMEKALDAEYIYNQTPAMPNPGSFLFFGNSPEQESGLGQPTE
;
A
#
# COMPACT_ATOMS: atom_id res chain seq x y z
N MET A 1 73.11 40.05 -53.80
CA MET A 1 72.95 38.70 -53.22
C MET A 1 72.25 38.71 -51.84
N ARG A 2 71.13 39.45 -51.65
CA ARG A 2 70.36 39.41 -50.38
C ARG A 2 68.83 39.39 -50.54
N THR A 3 68.32 39.31 -51.77
CA THR A 3 66.87 39.29 -52.07
C THR A 3 66.36 37.91 -52.52
N PHE A 4 67.23 36.92 -52.69
CA PHE A 4 66.87 35.57 -53.16
C PHE A 4 66.74 34.51 -52.05
N HIS A 5 66.89 34.87 -50.76
CA HIS A 5 66.77 33.92 -49.64
C HIS A 5 65.51 34.11 -48.78
N LEU A 6 64.83 35.26 -48.85
CA LEU A 6 63.60 35.49 -48.08
C LEU A 6 62.33 34.90 -48.74
N LEU A 7 62.32 34.72 -50.07
CA LEU A 7 61.18 34.12 -50.78
C LEU A 7 61.10 32.59 -50.65
N ARG A 8 62.18 31.90 -50.30
CA ARG A 8 62.14 30.44 -50.08
C ARG A 8 61.60 30.03 -48.70
N PHE A 9 61.74 30.89 -47.68
CA PHE A 9 61.22 30.59 -46.34
C PHE A 9 59.72 30.85 -46.19
N ALA A 10 59.17 31.85 -46.88
CA ALA A 10 57.73 32.12 -46.85
C ALA A 10 56.93 31.02 -47.57
N TRP A 11 57.43 30.50 -48.69
CA TRP A 11 56.76 29.42 -49.42
C TRP A 11 56.87 28.07 -48.72
N VAL A 12 57.99 27.74 -48.06
CA VAL A 12 58.11 26.49 -47.29
C VAL A 12 57.28 26.54 -46.00
N SER A 13 57.12 27.70 -45.36
CA SER A 13 56.29 27.83 -44.15
C SER A 13 54.79 27.77 -44.45
N VAL A 14 54.36 28.34 -45.59
CA VAL A 14 52.96 28.19 -46.06
C VAL A 14 52.73 26.76 -46.55
N LEU A 15 53.64 26.14 -47.32
CA LEU A 15 53.47 24.76 -47.76
C LEU A 15 53.50 23.76 -46.58
N VAL A 16 54.34 23.98 -45.55
CA VAL A 16 54.38 23.10 -44.37
C VAL A 16 53.16 23.33 -43.45
N ALA A 17 52.63 24.55 -43.35
CA ALA A 17 51.38 24.80 -42.64
C ALA A 17 50.16 24.20 -43.39
N THR A 18 50.13 24.28 -44.72
CA THR A 18 49.07 23.67 -45.55
C THR A 18 49.22 22.14 -45.65
N VAL A 19 50.43 21.59 -45.60
CA VAL A 19 50.71 20.14 -45.60
C VAL A 19 50.51 19.52 -44.21
N LEU A 20 50.74 20.26 -43.12
CA LEU A 20 50.39 19.81 -41.77
C LEU A 20 48.88 19.92 -41.53
N GLN A 21 48.20 20.97 -42.02
CA GLN A 21 46.74 21.03 -42.00
C GLN A 21 46.10 19.97 -42.90
N SER A 22 46.71 19.56 -44.03
CA SER A 22 46.13 18.49 -44.85
C SER A 22 46.36 17.08 -44.30
N SER A 23 47.32 16.88 -43.39
CA SER A 23 47.63 15.55 -42.83
C SER A 23 46.64 15.06 -41.76
N VAL A 24 46.01 15.96 -40.99
CA VAL A 24 44.96 15.60 -40.02
C VAL A 24 43.62 15.31 -40.71
N TRP A 25 43.39 15.91 -41.89
CA TRP A 25 42.19 15.72 -42.72
C TRP A 25 42.29 14.51 -43.66
N ALA A 26 43.44 13.81 -43.69
CA ALA A 26 43.65 12.64 -44.53
C ALA A 26 43.11 11.33 -43.92
N GLU A 27 42.73 11.32 -42.63
CA GLU A 27 42.31 10.11 -41.93
C GLU A 27 40.79 9.87 -41.85
N TYR A 28 39.97 10.89 -42.11
CA TYR A 28 38.52 10.82 -42.09
C TYR A 28 37.92 11.29 -43.42
N PRO A 29 36.77 10.74 -43.86
CA PRO A 29 36.02 11.28 -44.99
C PRO A 29 35.71 12.77 -44.79
N PRO A 30 35.69 13.60 -45.86
CA PRO A 30 35.31 15.01 -45.76
C PRO A 30 33.90 15.18 -45.16
N PHE A 31 33.72 16.19 -44.29
CA PHE A 31 32.45 16.47 -43.61
C PHE A 31 31.27 16.53 -44.57
N ASP A 32 31.39 17.32 -45.64
CA ASP A 32 30.32 17.52 -46.63
C ASP A 32 29.89 16.21 -47.33
N LYS A 33 30.77 15.22 -47.42
CA LYS A 33 30.43 13.88 -47.96
C LYS A 33 29.65 13.04 -46.97
N VAL A 34 29.96 13.14 -45.68
CA VAL A 34 29.24 12.39 -44.64
C VAL A 34 27.87 12.99 -44.37
N THR A 35 27.75 14.32 -44.45
CA THR A 35 26.48 15.04 -44.26
C THR A 35 25.68 15.21 -45.56
N GLU A 36 26.11 14.61 -46.67
CA GLU A 36 25.43 14.73 -47.96
C GLU A 36 23.97 14.22 -47.86
N GLY A 37 23.02 15.07 -48.24
CA GLY A 37 21.58 14.76 -48.16
C GLY A 37 20.96 14.90 -46.76
N PHE A 38 21.76 15.18 -45.72
CA PHE A 38 21.23 15.50 -44.40
C PHE A 38 20.91 17.00 -44.27
N LYS A 39 19.84 17.31 -43.55
CA LYS A 39 19.46 18.68 -43.19
C LYS A 39 19.81 18.94 -41.73
N LYS A 40 20.56 20.01 -41.46
CA LYS A 40 20.81 20.48 -40.10
C LYS A 40 19.51 20.98 -39.47
N ILE A 41 19.25 20.59 -38.23
CA ILE A 41 18.15 21.11 -37.43
C ILE A 41 18.62 22.36 -36.71
N GLU A 42 17.93 23.46 -36.93
CA GLU A 42 18.24 24.74 -36.30
C GLU A 42 17.52 24.87 -34.95
N PRO A 43 18.17 25.46 -33.93
CA PRO A 43 17.50 25.76 -32.67
C PRO A 43 16.39 26.82 -32.87
N PRO A 44 15.42 26.91 -31.94
CA PRO A 44 14.41 27.97 -31.97
C PRO A 44 15.07 29.35 -32.01
N SER A 45 14.42 30.33 -32.65
CA SER A 45 14.96 31.67 -32.91
C SER A 45 15.49 32.47 -31.71
N SER A 46 15.21 32.04 -30.46
CA SER A 46 15.75 32.62 -29.23
C SER A 46 17.15 32.11 -28.85
N ASP A 47 17.60 30.98 -29.41
CA ASP A 47 18.89 30.35 -29.13
C ASP A 47 19.84 30.47 -30.34
N SER A 48 21.04 31.02 -30.13
CA SER A 48 22.03 31.19 -31.21
C SER A 48 22.89 29.95 -31.49
N SER A 49 22.74 28.87 -30.71
CA SER A 49 23.57 27.66 -30.78
C SER A 49 22.86 26.47 -30.13
N SER A 50 23.09 25.25 -30.64
CA SER A 50 22.63 24.01 -30.02
C SER A 50 23.75 23.27 -29.26
N MET A 51 23.40 22.48 -28.24
CA MET A 51 24.35 21.65 -27.47
C MET A 51 25.07 20.66 -28.40
N TYR A 52 24.28 19.82 -29.10
CA TYR A 52 24.73 19.00 -30.22
C TYR A 52 24.13 19.57 -31.50
N SER A 53 24.92 19.58 -32.58
CA SER A 53 24.37 19.81 -33.90
C SER A 53 23.76 18.50 -34.41
N VAL A 54 22.47 18.53 -34.76
CA VAL A 54 21.72 17.35 -35.21
C VAL A 54 21.44 17.49 -36.70
N TYR A 55 21.81 16.48 -37.48
CA TYR A 55 21.55 16.43 -38.91
C TYR A 55 20.62 15.25 -39.20
N VAL A 56 19.54 15.50 -39.94
CA VAL A 56 18.49 14.51 -40.20
C VAL A 56 18.32 14.32 -41.70
N LYS A 57 18.24 13.07 -42.14
CA LYS A 57 17.84 12.71 -43.50
C LYS A 57 16.35 12.40 -43.53
N ALA A 58 15.57 13.23 -44.22
CA ALA A 58 14.10 13.20 -44.12
C ALA A 58 13.44 11.96 -44.75
N ASP A 59 14.10 11.34 -45.73
CA ASP A 59 13.63 10.16 -46.47
C ASP A 59 13.87 8.84 -45.72
N THR A 60 15.02 8.69 -45.07
CA THR A 60 15.39 7.46 -44.35
C THR A 60 15.17 7.55 -42.84
N GLY A 61 15.08 8.76 -42.28
CA GLY A 61 15.03 9.00 -40.83
C GLY A 61 16.40 8.82 -40.15
N ASP A 62 17.49 8.82 -40.91
CA ASP A 62 18.84 8.72 -40.36
C ASP A 62 19.24 10.01 -39.65
N VAL A 63 20.00 9.86 -38.56
CA VAL A 63 20.39 10.96 -37.66
C VAL A 63 21.89 10.92 -37.46
N LEU A 64 22.54 12.06 -37.70
CA LEU A 64 23.93 12.28 -37.30
C LEU A 64 23.97 13.26 -36.14
N LEU A 65 24.83 12.97 -35.16
CA LEU A 65 25.11 13.85 -34.03
C LEU A 65 26.53 14.39 -34.17
N GLU A 66 26.67 15.70 -34.27
CA GLU A 66 27.94 16.41 -34.15
C GLU A 66 28.06 16.91 -32.71
N LEU A 67 29.05 16.37 -32.00
CA LEU A 67 29.36 16.76 -30.63
C LEU A 67 30.24 18.03 -30.64
N PRO A 68 30.13 18.91 -29.63
CA PRO A 68 30.96 20.10 -29.54
C PRO A 68 32.43 19.71 -29.30
N LYS A 69 33.39 20.54 -29.70
CA LYS A 69 34.83 20.29 -29.47
C LYS A 69 35.18 20.01 -28.00
N SER A 70 34.41 20.55 -27.05
CA SER A 70 34.59 20.36 -25.61
C SER A 70 34.01 19.04 -25.06
N TYR A 71 33.45 18.18 -25.91
CA TYR A 71 32.69 17.00 -25.49
C TYR A 71 33.40 16.12 -24.45
N ALA A 72 34.73 15.94 -24.57
CA ALA A 72 35.51 15.07 -23.71
C ALA A 72 35.67 15.58 -22.27
N THR A 73 35.38 16.87 -22.05
CA THR A 73 35.45 17.50 -20.72
C THR A 73 34.08 17.61 -20.05
N LYS A 74 33.00 17.30 -20.76
CA LYS A 74 31.64 17.50 -20.29
C LYS A 74 31.00 16.20 -19.84
N LYS A 75 30.14 16.29 -18.83
CA LYS A 75 29.23 15.24 -18.43
C LYS A 75 27.83 15.54 -18.98
N TYR A 76 27.12 14.50 -19.35
CA TYR A 76 25.79 14.56 -19.95
C TYR A 76 24.82 13.72 -19.15
N PHE A 77 23.58 14.19 -19.11
CA PHE A 77 22.43 13.50 -18.56
C PHE A 77 21.58 12.97 -19.71
N ILE A 78 21.15 11.71 -19.63
CA ILE A 78 20.21 11.11 -20.57
C ILE A 78 18.97 10.68 -19.78
N GLY A 79 17.88 11.43 -19.93
CA GLY A 79 16.55 11.07 -19.45
C GLY A 79 15.82 10.19 -20.46
N LEU A 80 15.25 9.08 -19.99
CA LEU A 80 14.58 8.10 -20.83
C LEU A 80 13.08 8.05 -20.53
N THR A 81 12.25 8.02 -21.57
CA THR A 81 10.80 7.84 -21.44
C THR A 81 10.28 6.97 -22.59
N VAL A 82 9.40 6.00 -22.29
CA VAL A 82 8.62 5.31 -23.34
C VAL A 82 7.34 6.10 -23.57
N ALA A 83 7.35 6.99 -24.56
CA ALA A 83 6.31 8.02 -24.73
C ALA A 83 4.97 7.50 -25.29
N SER A 84 4.95 6.33 -25.95
CA SER A 84 3.72 5.73 -26.49
C SER A 84 3.85 4.22 -26.70
N GLY A 85 2.71 3.55 -26.92
CA GLY A 85 2.67 2.13 -27.33
C GLY A 85 2.68 1.11 -26.20
N GLN A 86 2.57 1.57 -24.95
CA GLN A 86 2.52 0.73 -23.75
C GLN A 86 1.47 1.27 -22.76
N MET A 87 1.04 0.44 -21.81
CA MET A 87 -0.01 0.76 -20.83
C MET A 87 0.34 1.98 -19.97
N PHE A 88 1.60 2.11 -19.55
CA PHE A 88 2.11 3.24 -18.75
C PHE A 88 2.99 4.17 -19.59
N ALA A 89 2.60 4.38 -20.86
CA ALA A 89 3.31 5.30 -21.73
C ALA A 89 3.41 6.70 -21.11
N GLY A 90 4.58 7.31 -21.22
CA GLY A 90 4.92 8.58 -20.61
C GLY A 90 5.68 8.46 -19.29
N LEU A 91 5.71 7.27 -18.69
CA LEU A 91 6.48 6.98 -17.48
C LEU A 91 7.98 7.02 -17.79
N GLN A 92 8.73 7.73 -16.93
CA GLN A 92 10.19 7.76 -16.97
C GLN A 92 10.71 6.31 -16.94
N ALA A 93 11.64 5.92 -17.80
CA ALA A 93 12.15 4.55 -17.86
C ALA A 93 13.47 4.37 -17.08
N GLY A 94 14.11 5.48 -16.71
CA GLY A 94 15.38 5.57 -16.03
C GLY A 94 16.19 6.77 -16.51
N ASP A 95 17.41 6.87 -16.00
CA ASP A 95 18.35 7.94 -16.32
C ASP A 95 19.81 7.51 -16.28
N PHE A 96 20.66 8.19 -17.07
CA PHE A 96 22.10 7.93 -17.17
C PHE A 96 22.92 9.22 -17.04
N TYR A 97 24.08 9.12 -16.39
CA TYR A 97 25.08 10.18 -16.30
C TYR A 97 26.34 9.70 -16.99
N VAL A 98 26.69 10.34 -18.09
CA VAL A 98 27.66 9.82 -19.04
C VAL A 98 28.65 10.88 -19.46
N GLN A 99 29.79 10.44 -19.94
CA GLN A 99 30.79 11.27 -20.60
C GLN A 99 31.30 10.53 -21.83
N TRP A 100 31.67 11.30 -22.83
CA TRP A 100 32.25 10.75 -24.06
C TRP A 100 33.78 10.71 -23.93
N ARG A 101 34.38 9.60 -24.34
CA ARG A 101 35.84 9.46 -24.39
C ARG A 101 36.29 8.90 -25.73
N GLU A 102 37.29 9.54 -26.32
CA GLU A 102 37.90 9.11 -27.57
C GLU A 102 38.87 7.96 -27.37
N TYR A 103 38.77 6.95 -28.23
CA TYR A 103 39.71 5.84 -28.36
C TYR A 103 40.01 5.62 -29.84
N ASN A 104 41.10 6.22 -30.32
CA ASN A 104 41.45 6.23 -31.74
C ASN A 104 40.25 6.75 -32.58
N LYS A 105 39.81 6.02 -33.61
CA LYS A 105 38.68 6.43 -34.47
C LYS A 105 37.29 6.10 -33.90
N ARG A 106 37.17 5.98 -32.58
CA ARG A 106 35.92 5.58 -31.90
C ARG A 106 35.65 6.45 -30.69
N LEU A 107 34.38 6.64 -30.38
CA LEU A 107 33.90 7.29 -29.17
C LEU A 107 33.21 6.27 -28.28
N ALA A 108 33.70 6.13 -27.06
CA ALA A 108 33.06 5.35 -26.00
C ALA A 108 32.17 6.25 -25.15
N LEU A 109 30.95 5.80 -24.89
CA LEU A 109 30.05 6.38 -23.90
C LEU A 109 30.35 5.74 -22.56
N ILE A 110 30.89 6.51 -21.63
CA ILE A 110 31.33 6.02 -20.32
C ILE A 110 30.42 6.57 -19.24
N GLU A 111 29.97 5.69 -18.37
CA GLU A 111 29.31 6.06 -17.13
C GLU A 111 30.33 6.17 -15.99
N PRO A 112 30.56 7.36 -15.41
CA PRO A 112 31.48 7.53 -14.28
C PRO A 112 31.01 6.76 -13.03
N ASN A 113 31.97 6.37 -12.19
CA ASN A 113 31.64 5.86 -10.85
C ASN A 113 31.31 7.06 -9.94
N THR A 114 30.07 7.10 -9.46
CA THR A 114 29.59 8.14 -8.53
C THR A 114 29.34 7.60 -7.12
N SER A 115 29.39 6.28 -6.93
CA SER A 115 29.03 5.59 -5.68
C SER A 115 30.21 5.45 -4.72
N ILE A 116 31.45 5.60 -5.17
CA ILE A 116 32.65 5.55 -4.32
C ILE A 116 33.49 6.80 -4.55
N ARG A 117 33.85 7.49 -3.47
CA ARG A 117 34.60 8.75 -3.47
C ARG A 117 35.65 8.74 -2.36
N SER A 118 36.54 9.73 -2.36
CA SER A 118 37.43 9.98 -1.23
C SER A 118 37.49 11.48 -0.88
N GLY A 119 37.10 11.80 0.35
CA GLY A 119 37.35 13.08 1.01
C GLY A 119 38.69 13.15 1.74
N GLY A 120 39.53 12.12 1.62
CA GLY A 120 40.82 12.00 2.30
C GLY A 120 41.95 12.82 1.66
N ASP A 121 43.19 12.39 1.93
CA ASP A 121 44.40 12.92 1.29
C ASP A 121 44.45 12.63 -0.21
N ASN A 122 45.48 13.16 -0.89
CA ASN A 122 45.60 13.02 -2.33
C ASN A 122 45.87 11.58 -2.73
N GLU A 123 46.63 10.84 -1.92
CA GLU A 123 46.93 9.43 -2.11
C GLU A 123 45.67 8.56 -2.08
N SER A 124 44.75 8.84 -1.15
CA SER A 124 43.44 8.18 -1.07
C SER A 124 42.58 8.49 -2.30
N LYS A 125 42.54 9.76 -2.73
CA LYS A 125 41.83 10.17 -3.96
C LYS A 125 42.38 9.49 -5.19
N ASP A 126 43.70 9.48 -5.36
CA ASP A 126 44.37 8.82 -6.48
C ASP A 126 44.13 7.31 -6.46
N SER A 127 44.14 6.69 -5.28
CA SER A 127 43.82 5.28 -5.13
C SER A 127 42.37 4.96 -5.50
N VAL A 128 41.39 5.75 -5.02
CA VAL A 128 39.98 5.58 -5.38
C VAL A 128 39.78 5.77 -6.89
N ASN A 129 40.35 6.82 -7.47
CA ASN A 129 40.28 7.08 -8.91
C ASN A 129 40.88 5.94 -9.75
N ARG A 130 41.93 5.28 -9.24
CA ARG A 130 42.58 4.13 -9.88
C ARG A 130 41.77 2.83 -9.76
N LEU A 131 41.14 2.60 -8.61
CA LEU A 131 40.42 1.35 -8.31
C LEU A 131 38.99 1.33 -8.83
N PHE A 132 38.31 2.48 -8.78
CA PHE A 132 36.88 2.60 -9.05
C PHE A 132 36.65 3.45 -10.30
N THR A 133 36.89 2.83 -11.46
CA THR A 133 36.73 3.49 -12.76
C THR A 133 35.28 3.46 -13.24
N GLY A 134 34.97 4.29 -14.24
CA GLY A 134 33.69 4.23 -14.94
C GLY A 134 33.52 2.99 -15.81
N ASN A 135 32.29 2.72 -16.23
CA ASN A 135 31.91 1.61 -17.10
C ASN A 135 31.70 2.09 -18.53
N VAL A 136 32.22 1.35 -19.52
CA VAL A 136 31.87 1.58 -20.93
C VAL A 136 30.48 1.01 -21.18
N LEU A 137 29.52 1.86 -21.55
CA LEU A 137 28.16 1.43 -21.86
C LEU A 137 28.06 0.90 -23.30
N LEU A 138 28.63 1.65 -24.23
CA LEU A 138 28.72 1.33 -25.66
C LEU A 138 29.83 2.17 -26.30
N ASP A 139 30.19 1.83 -27.52
CA ASP A 139 31.11 2.63 -28.33
C ASP A 139 30.71 2.66 -29.80
N VAL A 140 31.01 3.78 -30.48
CA VAL A 140 30.63 4.03 -31.87
C VAL A 140 31.78 4.61 -32.69
N PRO A 141 31.86 4.34 -34.01
CA PRO A 141 32.88 4.93 -34.86
C PRO A 141 32.68 6.45 -35.03
N ILE A 142 33.78 7.19 -35.09
CA ILE A 142 33.79 8.58 -35.55
C ILE A 142 33.73 8.56 -37.07
N LEU A 143 32.63 9.07 -37.64
CA LEU A 143 32.41 9.07 -39.09
C LEU A 143 33.25 10.13 -39.79
N THR A 144 33.38 11.30 -39.16
CA THR A 144 34.21 12.42 -39.63
C THR A 144 34.41 13.44 -38.49
N LEU A 145 35.24 14.45 -38.74
CA LEU A 145 35.37 15.65 -37.91
C LEU A 145 34.68 16.82 -38.61
N SER A 146 33.89 17.59 -37.86
CA SER A 146 33.25 18.78 -38.39
C SER A 146 34.24 19.93 -38.59
N PRO A 147 33.87 20.99 -39.33
CA PRO A 147 34.72 22.19 -39.47
C PRO A 147 35.06 22.86 -38.13
N THR A 148 34.25 22.63 -37.08
CA THR A 148 34.50 23.13 -35.72
C THR A 148 35.44 22.21 -34.91
N GLY A 149 35.82 21.06 -35.47
CA GLY A 149 36.68 20.04 -34.86
C GLY A 149 35.94 19.06 -33.95
N GLY A 150 34.61 19.08 -33.96
CA GLY A 150 33.76 18.14 -33.22
C GLY A 150 33.60 16.80 -33.95
N PRO A 151 33.58 15.66 -33.25
CA PRO A 151 33.35 14.37 -33.89
C PRO A 151 31.88 14.20 -34.30
N VAL A 152 31.67 13.59 -35.47
CA VAL A 152 30.34 13.25 -36.00
C VAL A 152 30.11 11.75 -35.87
N ILE A 153 28.99 11.36 -35.26
CA ILE A 153 28.60 9.95 -35.03
C ILE A 153 27.21 9.64 -35.60
N ASP A 154 26.95 8.35 -35.85
CA ASP A 154 25.64 7.84 -36.23
C ASP A 154 24.70 7.81 -35.00
N GLY A 155 23.88 8.85 -34.86
CA GLY A 155 22.91 8.98 -33.77
C GLY A 155 21.81 7.93 -33.80
N ARG A 156 21.43 7.46 -35.00
CA ARG A 156 20.43 6.39 -35.13
C ARG A 156 20.98 5.06 -34.60
N ASN A 157 22.23 4.73 -34.91
CA ASN A 157 22.85 3.53 -34.35
C ASN A 157 23.01 3.62 -32.82
N VAL A 158 23.36 4.79 -32.28
CA VAL A 158 23.43 5.00 -30.82
C VAL A 158 22.06 4.78 -30.17
N LEU A 159 21.00 5.42 -30.67
CA LEU A 159 19.72 5.52 -29.96
C LEU A 159 18.69 4.46 -30.36
N VAL A 160 18.80 3.87 -31.55
CA VAL A 160 17.91 2.78 -32.01
C VAL A 160 18.66 1.46 -32.01
N GLY A 161 19.85 1.42 -32.61
CA GLY A 161 20.66 0.20 -32.70
C GLY A 161 21.06 -0.37 -31.34
N ASN A 162 21.29 0.51 -30.36
CA ASN A 162 21.66 0.17 -28.99
C ASN A 162 20.57 0.52 -27.96
N ALA A 163 19.30 0.61 -28.37
CA ALA A 163 18.20 0.99 -27.48
C ALA A 163 18.07 0.10 -26.23
N SER A 164 18.48 -1.17 -26.31
CA SER A 164 18.47 -2.09 -25.16
C SER A 164 19.52 -1.78 -24.10
N VAL A 165 20.57 -1.00 -24.40
CA VAL A 165 21.51 -0.49 -23.41
C VAL A 165 20.79 0.50 -22.48
N PHE A 166 19.93 1.34 -23.07
CA PHE A 166 19.23 2.41 -22.36
C PHE A 166 17.91 1.95 -21.73
N PHE A 167 17.11 1.15 -22.44
CA PHE A 167 15.77 0.74 -22.02
C PHE A 167 15.70 -0.75 -21.64
N GLY A 168 16.82 -1.47 -21.62
CA GLY A 168 16.81 -2.91 -21.31
C GLY A 168 15.92 -3.70 -22.27
N PRO A 169 15.15 -4.69 -21.78
CA PRO A 169 14.23 -5.47 -22.61
C PRO A 169 13.15 -4.64 -23.33
N SER A 170 12.69 -3.51 -22.76
CA SER A 170 11.63 -2.69 -23.37
C SER A 170 12.13 -1.89 -24.57
N GLY A 171 13.44 -1.64 -24.66
CA GLY A 171 14.10 -1.03 -25.82
C GLY A 171 14.27 -1.95 -27.02
N ARG A 172 14.06 -3.27 -26.86
CA ARG A 172 14.21 -4.22 -27.96
C ARG A 172 13.16 -3.96 -29.04
N SER A 173 13.57 -4.01 -30.29
CA SER A 173 12.65 -3.92 -31.43
C SER A 173 12.56 -5.24 -32.17
N LYS A 174 11.35 -5.59 -32.63
CA LYS A 174 11.15 -6.72 -33.54
C LYS A 174 11.81 -6.47 -34.91
N ASN A 175 11.87 -5.20 -35.34
CA ASN A 175 12.55 -4.79 -36.56
C ASN A 175 13.03 -3.33 -36.46
N PRO A 176 14.28 -3.10 -36.02
CA PRO A 176 14.86 -1.76 -35.87
C PRO A 176 14.93 -0.96 -37.19
N ALA A 177 14.93 -1.63 -38.35
CA ALA A 177 14.96 -0.96 -39.65
C ALA A 177 13.69 -0.13 -39.92
N LEU A 178 12.58 -0.45 -39.23
CA LEU A 178 11.34 0.31 -39.31
C LEU A 178 11.32 1.54 -38.38
N ALA A 179 12.39 1.81 -37.64
CA ALA A 179 12.43 2.96 -36.76
C ALA A 179 12.27 4.26 -37.55
N LYS A 180 11.41 5.14 -37.06
CA LYS A 180 11.11 6.45 -37.66
C LYS A 180 11.38 7.53 -36.63
N LEU A 181 12.15 8.54 -37.01
CA LEU A 181 12.31 9.74 -36.19
C LEU A 181 10.99 10.52 -36.20
N VAL A 182 10.35 10.63 -35.05
CA VAL A 182 9.04 11.31 -34.89
C VAL A 182 9.15 12.63 -34.16
N LYS A 183 10.26 12.87 -33.43
CA LYS A 183 10.54 14.16 -32.80
C LYS A 183 12.03 14.48 -32.81
N THR A 184 12.32 15.76 -33.06
CA THR A 184 13.67 16.32 -33.00
C THR A 184 13.60 17.77 -32.60
N LYS A 185 14.12 18.11 -31.43
CA LYS A 185 14.30 19.50 -30.99
C LYS A 185 15.74 19.68 -30.51
N VAL A 186 16.32 20.84 -30.80
CA VAL A 186 17.67 21.18 -30.37
C VAL A 186 17.66 22.52 -29.66
N PHE A 187 18.35 22.61 -28.54
CA PHE A 187 18.44 23.79 -27.70
C PHE A 187 19.89 23.99 -27.26
N LYS A 188 20.16 25.14 -26.63
CA LYS A 188 21.51 25.45 -26.15
C LYS A 188 22.08 24.43 -25.15
N GLN A 189 21.23 23.85 -24.29
CA GLN A 189 21.65 22.99 -23.17
C GLN A 189 21.17 21.55 -23.28
N ASN A 190 20.31 21.24 -24.25
CA ASN A 190 19.74 19.91 -24.44
C ASN A 190 19.30 19.65 -25.89
N ILE A 191 19.13 18.38 -26.22
CA ILE A 191 18.47 17.91 -27.44
C ILE A 191 17.42 16.86 -27.08
N GLU A 192 16.34 16.85 -27.86
CA GLU A 192 15.21 15.93 -27.68
C GLU A 192 15.04 15.09 -28.94
N LEU A 193 15.10 13.77 -28.81
CA LEU A 193 15.01 12.82 -29.93
C LEU A 193 14.03 11.70 -29.58
N ALA A 194 13.07 11.45 -30.47
CA ALA A 194 12.13 10.35 -30.29
C ALA A 194 11.99 9.50 -31.56
N PHE A 195 12.02 8.18 -31.37
CA PHE A 195 11.92 7.20 -32.44
C PHE A 195 10.70 6.30 -32.21
N GLU A 196 9.83 6.20 -33.21
CA GLU A 196 8.76 5.21 -33.27
C GLU A 196 9.30 3.92 -33.90
N LEU A 197 9.07 2.77 -33.26
CA LEU A 197 9.51 1.46 -33.75
C LEU A 197 8.59 0.34 -33.23
N PRO A 198 8.53 -0.82 -33.91
CA PRO A 198 7.80 -1.97 -33.39
C PRO A 198 8.53 -2.58 -32.19
N ASN A 199 7.82 -2.72 -31.06
CA ASN A 199 8.27 -3.43 -29.88
C ASN A 199 8.39 -4.95 -30.14
N PRO A 200 8.86 -5.79 -29.19
CA PRO A 200 9.02 -7.23 -29.42
C PRO A 200 7.71 -7.95 -29.74
N MET A 201 6.57 -7.44 -29.24
CA MET A 201 5.23 -7.96 -29.54
C MET A 201 4.70 -7.53 -30.92
N GLY A 202 5.36 -6.55 -31.57
CA GLY A 202 4.99 -6.02 -32.89
C GLY A 202 4.12 -4.78 -32.86
N SER A 203 3.67 -4.31 -31.70
CA SER A 203 2.98 -3.01 -31.55
C SER A 203 3.97 -1.87 -31.71
N LEU A 204 3.55 -0.73 -32.29
CA LEU A 204 4.38 0.46 -32.36
C LEU A 204 4.54 1.09 -30.97
N GLN A 205 5.76 1.51 -30.64
CA GLN A 205 6.09 2.26 -29.43
C GLN A 205 7.03 3.42 -29.79
N THR A 206 7.03 4.46 -28.96
CA THR A 206 7.98 5.58 -29.10
C THR A 206 8.99 5.57 -27.96
N LEU A 207 10.27 5.45 -28.29
CA LEU A 207 11.38 5.64 -27.36
C LEU A 207 11.84 7.10 -27.43
N TYR A 208 11.83 7.78 -26.28
CA TYR A 208 12.15 9.18 -26.16
C TYR A 208 13.44 9.36 -25.34
N TYR A 209 14.36 10.16 -25.89
CA TYR A 209 15.65 10.51 -25.29
C TYR A 209 15.74 12.02 -25.12
N SER A 210 15.86 12.45 -23.86
CA SER A 210 16.22 13.83 -23.52
C SER A 210 17.68 13.86 -23.09
N ILE A 211 18.55 14.50 -23.87
CA ILE A 211 20.00 14.53 -23.63
C ILE A 211 20.40 15.96 -23.30
N SER A 212 20.95 16.18 -22.11
CA SER A 212 21.37 17.51 -21.63
C SER A 212 22.77 17.49 -21.04
N GLU A 213 23.40 18.65 -20.93
CA GLU A 213 24.65 18.81 -20.17
C GLU A 213 24.34 18.85 -18.67
N ILE A 214 25.15 18.17 -17.85
CA ILE A 214 25.05 18.29 -16.39
C ILE A 214 25.75 19.59 -15.97
N PRO A 215 25.09 20.51 -15.25
CA PRO A 215 25.74 21.71 -14.74
C PRO A 215 26.91 21.36 -13.79
N GLU A 216 28.14 21.72 -14.17
CA GLU A 216 29.35 21.37 -13.39
C GLU A 216 29.54 22.21 -12.12
N ALA A 217 28.93 23.39 -12.05
CA ALA A 217 29.00 24.30 -10.91
C ALA A 217 27.63 24.89 -10.61
N THR A 218 27.05 24.51 -9.48
CA THR A 218 25.91 25.19 -8.87
C THR A 218 26.29 25.64 -7.47
N ASP A 219 25.65 26.67 -6.97
CA ASP A 219 25.76 27.10 -5.57
C ASP A 219 24.77 26.34 -4.66
N TYR A 220 24.38 25.13 -5.10
CA TYR A 220 23.55 24.19 -4.36
C TYR A 220 24.32 23.58 -3.20
N GLN A 221 23.72 23.55 -2.01
CA GLN A 221 24.33 22.96 -0.81
C GLN A 221 23.67 21.63 -0.44
N PRO A 222 24.29 20.47 -0.65
CA PRO A 222 23.71 19.19 -0.25
C PRO A 222 23.29 19.15 1.23
N ARG A 223 22.19 18.45 1.52
CA ARG A 223 21.67 18.25 2.88
C ARG A 223 21.83 16.79 3.27
N ILE A 224 22.55 16.51 4.34
CA ILE A 224 22.70 15.15 4.89
C ILE A 224 21.32 14.63 5.31
N ALA A 225 21.05 13.35 5.05
CA ALA A 225 19.82 12.68 5.49
C ALA A 225 19.89 12.28 6.97
N ASP A 226 18.75 12.31 7.66
CA ASP A 226 18.59 11.78 9.02
C ASP A 226 17.41 10.80 9.01
N GLN A 227 17.56 9.65 9.66
CA GLN A 227 16.54 8.59 9.64
C GLN A 227 15.21 9.00 10.28
N ARG A 228 15.18 10.09 11.07
CA ARG A 228 13.97 10.66 11.67
C ARG A 228 13.06 11.39 10.67
N VAL A 229 13.57 11.75 9.49
CA VAL A 229 12.82 12.49 8.45
C VAL A 229 12.91 11.76 7.11
N GLY A 230 11.75 11.42 6.56
CA GLY A 230 11.60 10.62 5.35
C GLY A 230 11.87 11.34 4.04
N TYR A 231 13.13 11.33 3.60
CA TYR A 231 13.51 11.75 2.25
C TYR A 231 14.11 10.59 1.44
N PHE A 232 13.85 10.56 0.12
CA PHE A 232 14.66 9.80 -0.82
C PHE A 232 16.10 10.32 -0.81
N THR A 233 17.06 9.44 -1.03
CA THR A 233 18.48 9.77 -0.89
C THR A 233 19.32 9.44 -2.12
N THR A 234 20.32 10.28 -2.34
CA THR A 234 21.48 10.02 -3.20
C THR A 234 22.65 9.66 -2.30
N ASN A 235 23.23 8.46 -2.44
CA ASN A 235 24.26 7.97 -1.53
C ASN A 235 25.60 7.67 -2.21
N TYR A 236 26.68 7.71 -1.41
CA TYR A 236 28.00 7.25 -1.82
C TYR A 236 28.81 6.78 -0.61
N SER A 237 29.83 5.97 -0.87
CA SER A 237 30.82 5.56 0.14
C SER A 237 32.09 6.40 0.02
N ASP A 238 32.48 7.09 1.09
CA ASP A 238 33.72 7.84 1.23
C ASP A 238 34.82 6.94 1.81
N TYR A 239 35.67 6.39 0.95
CA TYR A 239 36.81 5.54 1.37
C TYR A 239 38.05 6.35 1.81
N GLY A 240 37.92 7.68 1.91
CA GLY A 240 38.83 8.51 2.70
C GLY A 240 38.50 8.52 4.19
N LYS A 241 37.37 7.93 4.59
CA LYS A 241 36.93 7.78 5.98
C LYS A 241 37.12 6.35 6.47
N TYR A 242 37.29 6.20 7.78
CA TYR A 242 37.56 4.90 8.41
C TYR A 242 36.48 4.46 9.40
N LYS A 243 35.62 5.36 9.88
CA LYS A 243 34.48 4.99 10.72
C LYS A 243 33.28 4.69 9.85
N ARG A 244 32.59 3.58 10.14
CA ARG A 244 31.49 3.07 9.31
C ARG A 244 30.38 4.10 9.06
N ASP A 245 30.05 4.88 10.07
CA ASP A 245 29.05 5.97 10.05
C ASP A 245 29.50 7.18 9.22
N GLU A 246 30.81 7.37 9.04
CA GLU A 246 31.38 8.42 8.17
C GLU A 246 31.63 7.93 6.73
N VAL A 247 31.76 6.61 6.51
CA VAL A 247 31.95 6.04 5.18
C VAL A 247 30.70 6.20 4.34
N VAL A 248 29.52 5.88 4.86
CA VAL A 248 28.28 5.93 4.08
C VAL A 248 27.64 7.31 4.23
N VAL A 249 27.67 8.10 3.15
CA VAL A 249 27.07 9.44 3.11
C VAL A 249 25.78 9.39 2.31
N ASN A 250 24.70 9.92 2.89
CA ASN A 250 23.39 10.02 2.25
C ASN A 250 22.98 11.49 2.19
N TYR A 251 22.73 12.02 0.98
CA TYR A 251 22.10 13.32 0.80
C TYR A 251 20.62 13.14 0.52
N ILE A 252 19.77 13.99 1.11
CA ILE A 252 18.36 14.02 0.71
C ILE A 252 18.24 14.56 -0.72
N ASN A 253 17.25 14.04 -1.45
CA ASN A 253 16.88 14.57 -2.74
C ASN A 253 15.95 15.77 -2.56
N ARG A 254 16.27 16.94 -3.12
CA ARG A 254 15.42 18.14 -3.04
C ARG A 254 15.69 19.15 -4.16
N TRP A 255 14.74 20.05 -4.39
CA TRP A 255 14.88 21.15 -5.34
C TRP A 255 15.84 22.24 -4.85
N HIS A 256 16.41 22.99 -5.79
CA HIS A 256 17.27 24.13 -5.51
C HIS A 256 16.46 25.42 -5.36
N LEU A 257 15.95 25.69 -4.16
CA LEU A 257 15.17 26.89 -3.90
C LEU A 257 15.97 27.92 -3.09
N LYS A 258 15.95 29.16 -3.58
CA LYS A 258 16.57 30.33 -2.92
C LYS A 258 15.63 31.50 -3.03
N LYS A 259 15.48 32.26 -1.94
CA LYS A 259 14.77 33.53 -1.97
C LYS A 259 15.37 34.44 -3.04
N ARG A 260 14.51 35.02 -3.86
CA ARG A 260 14.88 36.07 -4.82
C ARG A 260 15.41 37.31 -4.12
N ASP A 261 14.78 37.70 -3.02
CA ASP A 261 15.27 38.71 -2.10
C ASP A 261 15.50 38.10 -0.70
N PRO A 262 16.75 37.77 -0.35
CA PRO A 262 17.08 37.22 0.96
C PRO A 262 16.78 38.15 2.14
N SER A 263 16.63 39.46 1.92
CA SER A 263 16.37 40.43 2.99
C SER A 263 14.92 40.40 3.48
N LEU A 264 14.00 39.85 2.67
CA LEU A 264 12.60 39.74 3.01
C LEU A 264 12.32 38.49 3.86
N LYS A 265 11.40 38.61 4.82
CA LYS A 265 10.92 37.48 5.62
C LYS A 265 10.32 36.39 4.73
N VAL A 266 9.52 36.79 3.76
CA VAL A 266 8.92 35.94 2.72
C VAL A 266 9.27 36.54 1.35
N SER A 267 9.79 35.73 0.43
CA SER A 267 10.13 36.14 -0.94
C SER A 267 9.82 34.99 -1.89
N PRO A 268 9.40 35.26 -3.14
CA PRO A 268 9.37 34.21 -4.15
C PRO A 268 10.77 33.66 -4.40
N PRO A 269 10.91 32.42 -4.91
CA PRO A 269 12.21 31.89 -5.26
C PRO A 269 12.80 32.59 -6.50
N VAL A 270 14.12 32.46 -6.67
CA VAL A 270 14.81 32.82 -7.92
C VAL A 270 14.27 31.97 -9.06
N GLU A 271 14.21 30.65 -8.85
CA GLU A 271 13.67 29.66 -9.77
C GLU A 271 12.56 28.87 -9.06
N PRO A 272 11.27 29.14 -9.34
CA PRO A 272 10.17 28.33 -8.82
C PRO A 272 10.10 26.96 -9.48
N ILE A 273 9.50 26.00 -8.79
CA ILE A 273 9.19 24.67 -9.32
C ILE A 273 7.96 24.82 -10.24
N MET A 274 8.20 24.78 -11.55
CA MET A 274 7.15 24.95 -12.55
C MET A 274 6.54 23.58 -12.90
N PHE A 275 5.24 23.42 -12.69
CA PHE A 275 4.48 22.26 -13.17
C PHE A 275 3.52 22.63 -14.30
N TYR A 276 3.38 21.73 -15.27
CA TYR A 276 2.41 21.83 -16.36
C TYR A 276 1.41 20.68 -16.27
N ILE A 277 0.12 21.00 -16.17
CA ILE A 277 -0.94 19.99 -16.28
C ILE A 277 -1.18 19.73 -17.76
N GLU A 278 -0.95 18.47 -18.19
CA GLU A 278 -1.04 18.06 -19.59
C GLU A 278 -2.44 18.28 -20.15
N HIS A 279 -2.52 18.63 -21.44
CA HIS A 279 -3.78 18.89 -22.13
C HIS A 279 -4.74 17.68 -22.18
N THR A 280 -4.23 16.46 -21.97
CA THR A 280 -5.00 15.21 -21.86
C THR A 280 -5.78 15.11 -20.55
N THR A 281 -5.36 15.84 -19.51
CA THR A 281 -6.08 15.90 -18.23
C THR A 281 -7.48 16.48 -18.46
N PRO A 282 -8.56 15.74 -18.12
CA PRO A 282 -9.91 16.22 -18.35
C PRO A 282 -10.18 17.54 -17.63
N VAL A 283 -10.79 18.51 -18.32
CA VAL A 283 -11.00 19.87 -17.81
C VAL A 283 -11.71 19.89 -16.45
N ARG A 284 -12.68 18.98 -16.25
CA ARG A 284 -13.43 18.82 -14.99
C ARG A 284 -12.55 18.51 -13.77
N TYR A 285 -11.39 17.87 -13.97
CA TYR A 285 -10.46 17.49 -12.90
C TYR A 285 -9.31 18.47 -12.70
N ARG A 286 -9.03 19.34 -13.68
CA ARG A 286 -7.86 20.23 -13.69
C ARG A 286 -7.76 21.17 -12.48
N ARG A 287 -8.89 21.57 -11.90
CA ARG A 287 -8.90 22.43 -10.69
C ARG A 287 -8.41 21.69 -9.46
N TRP A 288 -8.83 20.44 -9.28
CA TRP A 288 -8.47 19.58 -8.15
C TRP A 288 -7.02 19.10 -8.27
N VAL A 289 -6.56 18.79 -9.49
CA VAL A 289 -5.14 18.53 -9.77
C VAL A 289 -4.29 19.74 -9.40
N LYS A 290 -4.65 20.94 -9.87
CA LYS A 290 -3.94 22.18 -9.50
C LYS A 290 -3.92 22.40 -7.98
N GLN A 291 -5.05 22.20 -7.32
CA GLN A 291 -5.17 22.37 -5.88
C GLN A 291 -4.22 21.43 -5.10
N GLY A 292 -4.17 20.14 -5.46
CA GLY A 292 -3.26 19.19 -4.80
C GLY A 292 -1.78 19.58 -4.93
N ILE A 293 -1.39 20.14 -6.08
CA ILE A 293 -0.03 20.68 -6.29
C ILE A 293 0.22 21.89 -5.39
N GLU A 294 -0.74 22.81 -5.33
CA GLU A 294 -0.59 24.08 -4.61
C GLU A 294 -0.67 23.93 -3.08
N HIS A 295 -1.20 22.82 -2.54
CA HIS A 295 -1.21 22.56 -1.09
C HIS A 295 0.17 22.70 -0.44
N TRP A 296 1.24 22.35 -1.16
CA TRP A 296 2.61 22.42 -0.66
C TRP A 296 3.17 23.84 -0.53
N ASN A 297 2.60 24.83 -1.23
CA ASN A 297 3.04 26.23 -1.09
C ASN A 297 2.87 26.74 0.35
N ALA A 298 1.87 26.25 1.09
CA ALA A 298 1.71 26.60 2.51
C ALA A 298 2.94 26.21 3.35
N ALA A 299 3.58 25.07 3.07
CA ALA A 299 4.81 24.67 3.78
C ALA A 299 6.01 25.53 3.41
N PHE A 300 6.16 25.85 2.13
CA PHE A 300 7.22 26.75 1.67
C PHE A 300 7.07 28.17 2.22
N GLU A 301 5.84 28.69 2.31
CA GLU A 301 5.58 30.01 2.87
C GLU A 301 6.00 30.09 4.35
N LYS A 302 5.80 29.03 5.14
CA LYS A 302 6.26 28.96 6.54
C LYS A 302 7.77 29.09 6.70
N ILE A 303 8.55 28.67 5.70
CA ILE A 303 10.00 28.80 5.67
C ILE A 303 10.49 30.03 4.89
N GLY A 304 9.56 30.89 4.45
CA GLY A 304 9.83 32.18 3.83
C GLY A 304 9.88 32.17 2.29
N LEU A 305 9.38 31.13 1.64
CA LEU A 305 9.30 31.04 0.17
C LEU A 305 7.84 31.11 -0.28
N SER A 306 7.41 32.24 -0.84
CA SER A 306 6.08 32.33 -1.48
C SER A 306 6.12 31.76 -2.89
N ASP A 307 5.00 31.24 -3.40
CA ASP A 307 4.90 30.75 -4.78
C ASP A 307 6.06 29.82 -5.19
N ALA A 308 6.47 28.94 -4.26
CA ALA A 308 7.57 28.00 -4.51
C ALA A 308 7.25 27.04 -5.65
N ILE A 309 5.98 26.67 -5.78
CA ILE A 309 5.43 25.86 -6.85
C ILE A 309 4.43 26.69 -7.65
N VAL A 310 4.57 26.69 -8.97
CA VAL A 310 3.69 27.41 -9.90
C VAL A 310 3.14 26.45 -10.94
N VAL A 311 1.83 26.52 -11.19
CA VAL A 311 1.12 25.58 -12.07
C VAL A 311 0.57 26.29 -13.31
N HIS A 312 0.85 25.73 -14.48
CA HIS A 312 0.25 26.13 -15.76
C HIS A 312 -0.52 24.99 -16.42
N TYR A 313 -1.42 25.33 -17.34
CA TYR A 313 -2.14 24.36 -18.15
C TYR A 313 -1.58 24.32 -19.55
N GLN A 314 -1.37 23.12 -20.09
CA GLN A 314 -1.37 22.99 -21.54
C GLN A 314 -2.80 23.12 -22.08
N ASP A 315 -2.94 23.91 -23.12
CA ASP A 315 -4.21 24.11 -23.80
C ASP A 315 -4.03 23.96 -25.31
N LYS A 316 -4.54 22.84 -25.81
CA LYS A 316 -4.51 22.50 -27.24
C LYS A 316 -5.35 23.47 -28.08
N THR A 317 -6.38 24.10 -27.52
CA THR A 317 -7.28 25.01 -28.24
C THR A 317 -6.60 26.35 -28.49
N THR A 318 -5.94 26.91 -27.48
CA THR A 318 -5.23 28.19 -27.59
C THR A 318 -3.77 28.03 -28.07
N GLY A 319 -3.24 26.81 -28.00
CA GLY A 319 -1.83 26.52 -28.26
C GLY A 319 -0.90 26.84 -27.09
N ALA A 320 -1.43 27.30 -25.95
CA ALA A 320 -0.64 27.68 -24.79
C ALA A 320 0.16 26.48 -24.24
N HIS A 321 1.47 26.67 -24.13
CA HIS A 321 2.43 25.69 -23.60
C HIS A 321 2.52 24.35 -24.37
N MET A 322 1.90 24.25 -25.55
CA MET A 322 1.96 23.06 -26.40
C MET A 322 3.33 22.85 -27.06
N GLU A 323 4.20 23.87 -27.04
CA GLU A 323 5.60 23.77 -27.46
C GLU A 323 6.48 22.97 -26.49
N LYS A 324 6.03 22.80 -25.23
CA LYS A 324 6.69 22.04 -24.18
C LYS A 324 6.26 20.59 -24.24
N ASP A 325 7.22 19.68 -24.26
CA ASP A 325 6.93 18.25 -24.30
C ASP A 325 6.99 17.66 -22.88
N PRO A 326 6.08 16.74 -22.51
CA PRO A 326 6.14 16.05 -21.22
C PRO A 326 7.36 15.14 -21.02
N GLU A 327 8.12 14.84 -22.06
CA GLU A 327 9.34 14.02 -21.97
C GLU A 327 10.63 14.83 -21.91
N ASP A 328 10.54 16.15 -22.05
CA ASP A 328 11.68 17.08 -22.04
C ASP A 328 12.02 17.45 -20.60
N VAL A 329 13.22 17.07 -20.14
CA VAL A 329 13.69 17.15 -18.73
C VAL A 329 13.78 18.57 -18.17
N ARG A 330 13.43 19.59 -18.95
CA ARG A 330 13.37 20.99 -18.50
C ARG A 330 12.02 21.36 -17.90
N TYR A 331 10.99 20.52 -18.07
CA TYR A 331 9.63 20.84 -17.69
C TYR A 331 9.02 19.70 -16.89
N ASN A 332 8.49 20.02 -15.70
CA ASN A 332 7.79 19.05 -14.89
C ASN A 332 6.33 18.95 -15.34
N PHE A 333 5.82 17.74 -15.56
CA PHE A 333 4.45 17.53 -16.01
C PHE A 333 3.59 16.73 -15.04
N VAL A 334 2.29 17.05 -15.00
CA VAL A 334 1.25 16.13 -14.49
C VAL A 334 0.51 15.56 -15.69
N ARG A 335 0.65 14.25 -15.90
CA ARG A 335 0.16 13.50 -17.05
C ARG A 335 -1.04 12.67 -16.66
N TRP A 336 -2.00 12.57 -17.57
CA TRP A 336 -3.24 11.82 -17.36
C TRP A 336 -3.34 10.66 -18.34
N LEU A 337 -3.38 9.43 -17.82
CA LEU A 337 -3.46 8.21 -18.63
C LEU A 337 -4.83 7.55 -18.49
N ASN A 338 -5.44 7.22 -19.63
CA ASN A 338 -6.71 6.50 -19.68
C ASN A 338 -6.47 5.01 -19.97
N ASN A 339 -6.05 4.23 -18.97
CA ASN A 339 -5.66 2.82 -19.16
C ASN A 339 -6.37 1.82 -18.23
N ASN A 340 -7.33 2.28 -17.42
CA ASN A 340 -8.14 1.45 -16.53
C ASN A 340 -7.41 0.76 -15.36
N VAL A 341 -6.18 1.16 -15.08
CA VAL A 341 -5.41 0.72 -13.91
C VAL A 341 -5.56 1.79 -12.82
N GLY A 342 -5.61 1.43 -11.54
CA GLY A 342 -5.53 2.38 -10.44
C GLY A 342 -4.07 2.62 -10.05
N MET A 343 -3.41 3.61 -10.64
CA MET A 343 -2.00 3.88 -10.40
C MET A 343 -1.70 5.38 -10.48
N ALA A 344 -0.78 5.80 -9.62
CA ALA A 344 -0.23 7.14 -9.59
C ALA A 344 1.26 6.98 -9.29
N ILE A 345 2.09 7.88 -9.80
CA ILE A 345 3.51 7.87 -9.49
C ILE A 345 4.14 9.22 -9.80
N GLY A 346 5.00 9.72 -8.91
CA GLY A 346 5.75 10.97 -9.05
C GLY A 346 7.28 10.78 -9.04
N PRO A 347 7.89 10.08 -10.02
CA PRO A 347 9.34 9.98 -10.11
C PRO A 347 10.01 11.34 -10.31
N SER A 348 11.27 11.45 -9.88
CA SER A 348 12.15 12.55 -10.25
C SER A 348 13.54 12.07 -10.67
N ARG A 349 14.27 12.91 -11.39
CA ARG A 349 15.65 12.68 -11.80
C ARG A 349 16.55 13.61 -11.01
N VAL A 350 17.63 13.05 -10.47
CA VAL A 350 18.44 13.73 -9.44
C VAL A 350 19.92 13.75 -9.76
N HIS A 351 20.58 14.88 -9.56
CA HIS A 351 22.00 15.03 -9.76
C HIS A 351 22.78 13.99 -8.91
N PRO A 352 23.63 13.15 -9.53
CA PRO A 352 24.17 11.93 -8.92
C PRO A 352 25.20 12.22 -7.84
N GLU A 353 25.73 13.45 -7.79
CA GLU A 353 26.75 13.83 -6.83
C GLU A 353 26.22 14.66 -5.66
N SER A 354 25.07 15.30 -5.80
CA SER A 354 24.57 16.31 -4.84
C SER A 354 23.17 16.03 -4.30
N GLY A 355 22.37 15.19 -4.95
CA GLY A 355 20.95 14.99 -4.61
C GLY A 355 20.04 16.14 -5.06
N GLN A 356 20.50 17.07 -5.89
CA GLN A 356 19.63 18.10 -6.46
C GLN A 356 18.60 17.46 -7.40
N ILE A 357 17.30 17.68 -7.17
CA ILE A 357 16.26 17.31 -8.13
C ILE A 357 16.38 18.23 -9.36
N LEU A 358 16.40 17.63 -10.54
CA LEU A 358 16.56 18.32 -11.83
C LEU A 358 15.24 18.37 -12.61
N ASP A 359 14.43 17.33 -12.48
CA ASP A 359 13.23 17.10 -13.29
C ASP A 359 12.29 16.13 -12.55
N ALA A 360 10.97 16.29 -12.67
CA ALA A 360 9.99 15.40 -12.08
C ALA A 360 8.71 15.33 -12.93
N ASP A 361 8.17 14.12 -13.10
CA ASP A 361 6.92 13.90 -13.81
C ASP A 361 5.95 13.13 -12.92
N ILE A 362 4.72 13.61 -12.82
CA ILE A 362 3.63 12.90 -12.15
C ILE A 362 2.77 12.24 -13.21
N ILE A 363 2.49 10.96 -13.01
CA ILE A 363 1.56 10.21 -13.84
C ILE A 363 0.37 9.80 -12.99
N LEU A 364 -0.81 10.14 -13.46
CA LEU A 364 -2.07 9.75 -12.86
C LEU A 364 -2.86 8.94 -13.88
N THR A 365 -3.34 7.78 -13.48
CA THR A 365 -4.33 7.05 -14.24
C THR A 365 -5.73 7.35 -13.70
N ASP A 366 -6.73 7.24 -14.55
CA ASP A 366 -8.15 7.41 -14.17
C ASP A 366 -8.83 6.12 -13.70
N GLY A 367 -8.12 4.98 -13.69
CA GLY A 367 -8.73 3.68 -13.39
C GLY A 367 -9.23 3.56 -11.95
N TRP A 368 -8.66 4.30 -11.00
CA TRP A 368 -9.16 4.35 -9.62
C TRP A 368 -10.48 5.14 -9.49
N ILE A 369 -10.77 6.05 -10.43
CA ILE A 369 -12.05 6.78 -10.51
C ILE A 369 -13.12 5.90 -11.16
N ARG A 370 -12.76 5.16 -12.22
CA ARG A 370 -13.71 4.44 -13.07
C ARG A 370 -14.27 3.14 -12.49
N HIS A 371 -13.83 2.73 -11.30
CA HIS A 371 -14.23 1.53 -10.56
C HIS A 371 -14.47 0.26 -11.40
N TYR A 372 -13.56 -0.72 -11.28
CA TYR A 372 -13.77 -2.06 -11.84
C TYR A 372 -13.57 -3.15 -10.80
N ASN A 373 -14.41 -4.18 -10.91
CA ASN A 373 -14.66 -5.20 -9.89
C ASN A 373 -13.63 -6.34 -9.86
N ASN A 374 -12.38 -6.03 -9.49
CA ASN A 374 -11.30 -7.04 -9.33
C ASN A 374 -10.63 -7.04 -7.93
N ASN A 375 -11.27 -6.41 -6.93
CA ASN A 375 -10.68 -6.22 -5.60
C ASN A 375 -10.34 -7.56 -4.90
N PHE A 376 -11.28 -8.51 -4.87
CA PHE A 376 -11.15 -9.70 -4.02
C PHE A 376 -10.10 -10.72 -4.49
N THR A 377 -9.88 -10.86 -5.81
CA THR A 377 -8.90 -11.83 -6.34
C THR A 377 -7.52 -11.24 -6.57
N ASP A 378 -7.41 -9.94 -6.78
CA ASP A 378 -6.15 -9.33 -7.24
C ASP A 378 -5.51 -8.47 -6.15
N PHE A 379 -6.30 -7.68 -5.41
CA PHE A 379 -5.78 -6.75 -4.40
C PHE A 379 -5.78 -7.32 -2.97
N ILE A 380 -6.86 -7.98 -2.54
CA ILE A 380 -6.93 -8.60 -1.20
C ILE A 380 -5.79 -9.58 -0.90
N PRO A 381 -5.29 -10.40 -1.84
CA PRO A 381 -4.16 -11.26 -1.56
C PRO A 381 -2.88 -10.46 -1.30
N LEU A 382 -2.65 -9.33 -1.98
CA LEU A 382 -1.51 -8.44 -1.75
C LEU A 382 -1.61 -7.80 -0.36
N LEU A 383 -2.79 -7.30 0.01
CA LEU A 383 -3.05 -6.82 1.37
C LEU A 383 -2.78 -7.89 2.42
N SER A 384 -3.12 -9.14 2.12
CA SER A 384 -2.91 -10.24 3.06
C SER A 384 -1.43 -10.59 3.27
N MET A 385 -0.52 -10.04 2.45
CA MET A 385 0.93 -10.17 2.62
C MET A 385 1.54 -9.04 3.45
N GLU A 386 0.77 -8.03 3.82
CA GLU A 386 1.26 -6.89 4.60
C GLU A 386 1.78 -7.34 5.96
N GLY A 387 3.02 -6.95 6.30
CA GLY A 387 3.70 -7.36 7.55
C GLY A 387 4.37 -8.72 7.50
N ILE A 388 4.22 -9.46 6.38
CA ILE A 388 4.99 -10.68 6.11
C ILE A 388 6.38 -10.27 5.62
N ASN A 389 7.38 -10.45 6.48
CA ASN A 389 8.76 -10.07 6.19
C ASN A 389 9.43 -10.99 5.15
N ALA A 390 10.61 -10.59 4.66
CA ALA A 390 11.37 -11.36 3.66
C ALA A 390 11.67 -12.81 4.08
N GLU A 391 11.89 -13.07 5.37
CA GLU A 391 12.09 -14.42 5.90
C GLU A 391 10.82 -15.28 5.73
N ALA A 392 9.67 -14.76 6.12
CA ALA A 392 8.39 -15.44 5.95
C ALA A 392 7.98 -15.57 4.47
N LEU A 393 8.28 -14.58 3.63
CA LEU A 393 8.07 -14.67 2.18
C LEU A 393 8.90 -15.80 1.56
N SER A 394 10.17 -15.94 1.97
CA SER A 394 11.02 -17.05 1.55
C SER A 394 10.45 -18.39 2.03
N TRP A 395 9.94 -18.46 3.26
CA TRP A 395 9.32 -19.67 3.79
C TRP A 395 8.04 -20.05 3.04
N LEU A 396 7.19 -19.07 2.71
CA LEU A 396 5.95 -19.28 1.93
C LEU A 396 6.22 -19.80 0.51
N ALA A 397 7.35 -19.44 -0.09
CA ALA A 397 7.73 -19.97 -1.41
C ALA A 397 7.90 -21.51 -1.39
N ASP A 398 8.34 -22.06 -0.25
CA ASP A 398 8.45 -23.51 -0.01
C ASP A 398 7.17 -24.12 0.61
N HIS A 399 6.25 -23.28 1.11
CA HIS A 399 4.98 -23.68 1.73
C HIS A 399 3.78 -23.03 1.01
N PRO A 400 3.57 -23.32 -0.28
CA PRO A 400 2.58 -22.63 -1.13
C PRO A 400 1.13 -22.80 -0.65
N ASN A 401 0.84 -23.83 0.16
CA ASN A 401 -0.47 -24.03 0.77
C ASN A 401 -0.79 -23.01 1.88
N TRP A 402 0.22 -22.27 2.37
CA TRP A 402 0.04 -21.19 3.33
C TRP A 402 -0.01 -19.81 2.65
N ASP A 403 0.39 -19.69 1.39
CA ASP A 403 0.55 -18.40 0.72
C ASP A 403 -0.81 -17.79 0.32
N PRO A 404 -1.25 -16.68 0.94
CA PRO A 404 -2.52 -16.02 0.61
C PRO A 404 -2.71 -15.77 -0.88
N ARG A 405 -1.63 -15.41 -1.61
CA ARG A 405 -1.67 -15.14 -3.06
C ARG A 405 -2.15 -16.37 -3.83
N ILE A 406 -1.73 -17.56 -3.41
CA ILE A 406 -2.14 -18.84 -4.02
C ILE A 406 -3.54 -19.23 -3.53
N ARG A 407 -3.86 -19.02 -2.25
CA ARG A 407 -5.16 -19.41 -1.67
C ARG A 407 -6.33 -18.66 -2.31
N PHE A 408 -6.21 -17.34 -2.44
CA PHE A 408 -7.23 -16.51 -3.08
C PHE A 408 -7.32 -16.70 -4.60
N ALA A 409 -6.29 -17.23 -5.24
CA ALA A 409 -6.27 -17.48 -6.68
C ALA A 409 -7.29 -18.57 -7.09
N GLN A 410 -7.86 -18.40 -8.28
CA GLN A 410 -8.72 -19.42 -8.89
C GLN A 410 -7.97 -20.75 -9.04
N ALA A 411 -8.64 -21.87 -8.84
CA ALA A 411 -8.03 -23.20 -8.85
C ALA A 411 -7.19 -23.47 -10.12
N THR A 412 -7.64 -23.00 -11.28
CA THR A 412 -6.94 -23.13 -12.57
C THR A 412 -5.63 -22.35 -12.67
N ARG A 413 -5.47 -21.26 -11.89
CA ARG A 413 -4.28 -20.39 -11.91
C ARG A 413 -3.27 -20.72 -10.82
N ARG A 414 -3.67 -21.43 -9.76
CA ARG A 414 -2.82 -21.74 -8.59
C ARG A 414 -1.46 -22.34 -8.98
N ARG A 415 -1.44 -23.33 -9.89
CA ARG A 415 -0.20 -24.00 -10.32
C ARG A 415 0.75 -23.06 -11.06
N GLN A 416 0.21 -22.20 -11.93
CA GLN A 416 1.00 -21.20 -12.65
C GLN A 416 1.59 -20.19 -11.65
N LEU A 417 0.75 -19.64 -10.77
CA LEU A 417 1.18 -18.66 -9.78
C LEU A 417 2.24 -19.22 -8.83
N GLN A 418 2.09 -20.47 -8.40
CA GLN A 418 3.10 -21.17 -7.60
C GLN A 418 4.45 -21.25 -8.33
N ALA A 419 4.45 -21.62 -9.62
CA ALA A 419 5.67 -21.67 -10.42
C ALA A 419 6.31 -20.28 -10.57
N GLU A 420 5.51 -19.23 -10.75
CA GLU A 420 5.98 -17.84 -10.82
C GLU A 420 6.62 -17.39 -9.49
N ILE A 421 5.96 -17.66 -8.35
CA ILE A 421 6.47 -17.33 -7.01
C ILE A 421 7.79 -18.08 -6.75
N GLN A 422 7.85 -19.37 -7.05
CA GLN A 422 9.05 -20.17 -6.83
C GLN A 422 10.22 -19.72 -7.74
N ALA A 423 9.92 -19.36 -9.00
CA ALA A 423 10.92 -18.79 -9.91
C ALA A 423 11.45 -17.44 -9.41
N LYS A 424 10.59 -16.59 -8.83
CA LYS A 424 11.01 -15.33 -8.22
C LYS A 424 11.82 -15.53 -6.94
N ALA A 425 11.41 -16.43 -6.05
CA ALA A 425 12.11 -16.73 -4.79
C ALA A 425 13.53 -17.29 -5.00
N SER A 426 13.78 -17.94 -6.14
CA SER A 426 15.14 -18.39 -6.52
C SER A 426 16.10 -17.25 -6.90
N ARG A 427 15.58 -16.01 -7.05
CA ARG A 427 16.36 -14.80 -7.27
C ARG A 427 16.52 -14.09 -5.95
N ASP A 428 17.70 -13.56 -5.69
CA ASP A 428 17.93 -12.72 -4.51
C ASP A 428 17.05 -11.46 -4.61
N PRO A 429 16.06 -11.26 -3.72
CA PRO A 429 15.13 -10.13 -3.78
C PRO A 429 15.83 -8.78 -3.57
N PHE A 430 17.09 -8.78 -3.09
CA PHE A 430 17.93 -7.61 -2.95
C PHE A 430 19.02 -7.51 -4.04
N GLN A 431 19.09 -8.44 -5.00
CA GLN A 431 19.93 -8.29 -6.20
C GLN A 431 19.29 -7.35 -7.21
N GLY A 432 19.22 -6.07 -6.85
CA GLY A 432 19.03 -4.98 -7.81
C GLY A 432 20.22 -4.95 -8.78
N ARG A 433 20.05 -5.47 -9.99
CA ARG A 433 21.05 -5.33 -11.07
C ARG A 433 20.68 -4.28 -12.10
N SER A 434 19.55 -3.59 -11.93
CA SER A 434 18.97 -2.70 -12.94
C SER A 434 18.76 -1.28 -12.40
N ARG A 435 19.22 -0.28 -13.15
CA ARG A 435 18.86 1.14 -12.99
C ARG A 435 17.55 1.52 -13.67
N LEU A 436 17.01 0.60 -14.46
CA LEU A 436 15.69 0.74 -15.06
C LEU A 436 14.65 0.49 -13.99
N MET A 437 13.54 1.20 -14.10
CA MET A 437 12.39 0.95 -13.26
C MET A 437 11.94 -0.50 -13.46
N GLY A 438 11.91 -1.24 -12.36
CA GLY A 438 11.55 -2.65 -12.37
C GLY A 438 10.05 -2.87 -12.24
N LEU A 439 9.66 -4.13 -12.10
CA LEU A 439 8.27 -4.56 -11.93
C LEU A 439 8.01 -5.11 -10.51
N ASP A 440 9.02 -5.07 -9.63
CA ASP A 440 8.97 -5.55 -8.25
C ASP A 440 8.88 -4.40 -7.25
N GLU A 441 8.24 -4.65 -6.11
CA GLU A 441 8.11 -3.72 -4.98
C GLU A 441 9.46 -3.31 -4.39
N LEU A 442 10.49 -4.14 -4.60
CA LEU A 442 11.86 -3.91 -4.14
C LEU A 442 12.85 -3.55 -5.26
N ASP A 443 12.39 -3.34 -6.50
CA ASP A 443 13.26 -3.00 -7.62
C ASP A 443 13.79 -1.55 -7.54
N GLY A 444 15.10 -1.36 -7.81
CA GLY A 444 15.75 -0.04 -7.92
C GLY A 444 16.91 0.26 -6.95
N LEU A 445 17.50 -0.75 -6.30
CA LEU A 445 18.34 -0.60 -5.08
C LEU A 445 19.87 -0.54 -5.27
N VAL A 446 20.41 0.12 -6.30
CA VAL A 446 21.87 0.37 -6.36
C VAL A 446 22.19 1.86 -6.33
N GLY A 447 22.73 2.33 -5.21
CA GLY A 447 23.30 3.68 -5.04
C GLY A 447 22.27 4.81 -4.85
N ARG A 448 20.98 4.50 -4.91
CA ARG A 448 19.85 5.40 -4.66
C ARG A 448 18.73 4.60 -4.00
N THR A 449 18.13 5.10 -2.93
CA THR A 449 16.78 4.64 -2.53
C THR A 449 15.82 5.13 -3.60
N SER A 450 15.28 4.20 -4.40
CA SER A 450 14.44 4.48 -5.58
C SER A 450 13.26 5.39 -5.23
N GLN A 451 12.94 6.33 -6.13
CA GLN A 451 11.74 7.18 -6.07
C GLN A 451 10.51 6.52 -6.71
N VAL A 452 10.67 5.25 -7.09
CA VAL A 452 9.75 4.50 -7.95
C VAL A 452 9.44 3.14 -7.31
N ASN A 453 9.63 3.02 -5.98
CA ASN A 453 9.34 1.80 -5.22
C ASN A 453 8.00 1.21 -5.67
N GLY A 454 8.03 0.08 -6.40
CA GLY A 454 6.90 -0.83 -6.52
C GLY A 454 5.59 -0.38 -7.13
N TYR A 455 5.51 0.83 -7.69
CA TYR A 455 4.27 1.56 -7.92
C TYR A 455 3.65 2.10 -6.61
N CYS A 456 3.25 3.39 -6.59
CA CYS A 456 2.45 3.91 -5.48
C CYS A 456 1.07 3.26 -5.52
N MET A 457 0.72 2.57 -4.43
CA MET A 457 -0.53 1.81 -4.29
C MET A 457 -1.64 2.63 -3.61
N ALA A 458 -1.41 3.90 -3.29
CA ALA A 458 -2.45 4.80 -2.78
C ALA A 458 -3.74 4.79 -3.64
N PRO A 459 -3.67 4.80 -4.99
CA PRO A 459 -4.87 4.75 -5.84
C PRO A 459 -5.66 3.44 -5.74
N GLU A 460 -5.02 2.33 -5.35
CA GLU A 460 -5.74 1.07 -5.13
C GLU A 460 -6.66 1.17 -3.91
N SER A 461 -6.26 1.89 -2.85
CA SER A 461 -7.19 2.27 -1.78
C SER A 461 -8.28 3.19 -2.31
N LYS A 462 -7.91 4.25 -3.04
CA LYS A 462 -8.89 5.22 -3.55
C LYS A 462 -9.93 4.55 -4.46
N ARG A 463 -9.58 3.49 -5.18
CA ARG A 463 -10.53 2.66 -5.96
C ARG A 463 -11.57 1.95 -5.08
N ILE A 464 -11.17 1.45 -3.91
CA ILE A 464 -12.08 0.81 -2.98
C ILE A 464 -12.93 1.86 -2.28
N ASP A 465 -12.34 3.00 -1.97
CA ASP A 465 -13.03 4.13 -1.36
C ASP A 465 -14.13 4.69 -2.29
N THR A 466 -13.84 4.85 -3.59
CA THR A 466 -14.85 5.26 -4.58
C THR A 466 -15.96 4.22 -4.72
N ALA A 467 -15.62 2.93 -4.74
CA ALA A 467 -16.60 1.83 -4.75
C ALA A 467 -17.52 1.89 -3.52
N LEU A 468 -16.91 2.12 -2.36
CA LEU A 468 -17.60 2.14 -1.08
C LEU A 468 -18.57 3.31 -1.00
N MET A 469 -18.12 4.49 -1.46
CA MET A 469 -18.95 5.68 -1.51
C MET A 469 -20.07 5.53 -2.55
N GLN A 470 -19.85 4.88 -3.70
CA GLN A 470 -20.92 4.55 -4.64
C GLN A 470 -21.98 3.66 -3.99
N MET A 471 -21.56 2.57 -3.34
CA MET A 471 -22.46 1.69 -2.60
C MET A 471 -23.22 2.44 -1.50
N TYR A 472 -22.54 3.32 -0.75
CA TYR A 472 -23.12 4.17 0.27
C TYR A 472 -24.22 5.09 -0.28
N LEU A 473 -23.93 5.79 -1.38
CA LEU A 473 -24.87 6.72 -2.02
C LEU A 473 -26.07 6.00 -2.63
N GLU A 474 -25.86 4.83 -3.23
CA GLU A 474 -26.95 4.06 -3.83
C GLU A 474 -27.89 3.45 -2.81
N ILE A 475 -27.36 2.98 -1.68
CA ILE A 475 -28.17 2.48 -0.57
C ILE A 475 -28.90 3.64 0.13
N GLY A 476 -28.26 4.81 0.20
CA GLY A 476 -28.75 6.03 0.82
C GLY A 476 -28.21 6.22 2.23
N SER A 477 -27.55 7.37 2.46
CA SER A 477 -26.95 7.74 3.76
C SER A 477 -27.96 7.72 4.91
N GLN A 478 -29.13 8.32 4.69
CA GLN A 478 -30.21 8.29 5.68
C GLN A 478 -30.74 6.88 5.93
N ALA A 479 -30.79 6.01 4.92
CA ALA A 479 -31.20 4.62 5.13
C ALA A 479 -30.16 3.80 5.91
N LEU A 480 -28.89 4.21 5.91
CA LEU A 480 -27.81 3.61 6.69
C LEU A 480 -27.73 4.16 8.12
N LEU A 481 -28.13 5.43 8.31
CA LEU A 481 -28.14 6.13 9.59
C LEU A 481 -29.48 6.03 10.34
N ALA A 482 -30.61 5.77 9.65
CA ALA A 482 -31.94 5.63 10.26
C ALA A 482 -32.09 4.38 11.13
N ASP A 483 -31.18 3.40 10.97
CA ASP A 483 -31.01 2.29 11.91
C ASP A 483 -29.98 2.65 13.01
N ASP A 484 -29.93 3.90 13.45
CA ASP A 484 -29.39 4.20 14.77
C ASP A 484 -30.34 3.53 15.79
N PRO A 485 -29.86 2.70 16.74
CA PRO A 485 -30.71 2.16 17.80
C PRO A 485 -31.56 3.23 18.50
N GLN A 486 -31.18 4.52 18.40
CA GLN A 486 -32.00 5.63 18.89
C GLN A 486 -33.33 5.87 18.15
N GLU A 487 -33.48 5.48 16.88
CA GLU A 487 -34.75 5.61 16.14
C GLU A 487 -35.51 4.28 15.97
N ALA A 488 -34.84 3.13 16.13
CA ALA A 488 -35.48 1.80 16.13
C ALA A 488 -35.88 1.30 17.54
N ALA A 489 -35.69 2.09 18.59
CA ALA A 489 -36.22 1.81 19.92
C ALA A 489 -37.73 2.12 19.97
N ALA A 490 -38.54 1.22 19.41
CA ALA A 490 -39.85 1.01 20.01
C ALA A 490 -39.59 0.54 21.44
N ASP A 491 -39.92 1.38 22.43
CA ASP A 491 -39.88 1.06 23.86
C ASP A 491 -40.42 -0.36 24.06
N ASP A 492 -39.54 -1.31 24.34
CA ASP A 492 -39.90 -2.69 24.67
C ASP A 492 -40.54 -2.78 26.06
N GLY A 493 -40.68 -1.64 26.75
CA GLY A 493 -41.22 -1.50 28.08
C GLY A 493 -40.26 -1.96 29.17
N LEU A 494 -39.07 -2.47 28.83
CA LEU A 494 -38.19 -3.24 29.73
C LEU A 494 -36.70 -2.79 29.67
N SER A 495 -36.26 -2.12 28.61
CA SER A 495 -34.87 -1.66 28.40
C SER A 495 -34.45 -0.54 29.35
N GLY A 496 -33.36 -0.70 30.09
CA GLY A 496 -32.91 0.30 31.06
C GLY A 496 -31.87 -0.23 32.03
N THR A 497 -31.63 0.51 33.10
CA THR A 497 -30.69 0.10 34.15
C THR A 497 -31.40 -0.74 35.20
N TRP A 498 -30.78 -1.85 35.58
CA TRP A 498 -31.31 -2.86 36.48
C TRP A 498 -30.27 -3.17 37.56
N ASP A 499 -30.69 -3.10 38.82
CA ASP A 499 -29.85 -3.49 39.94
C ASP A 499 -30.32 -4.86 40.46
N LEU A 500 -29.40 -5.82 40.48
CA LEU A 500 -29.58 -7.19 40.96
C LEU A 500 -28.93 -7.34 42.34
N THR A 501 -29.58 -8.07 43.23
CA THR A 501 -29.04 -8.65 44.45
C THR A 501 -28.90 -10.16 44.26
N ILE A 502 -27.67 -10.65 44.42
CA ILE A 502 -27.29 -12.05 44.23
C ILE A 502 -27.13 -12.69 45.61
N SER A 503 -27.83 -13.81 45.83
CA SER A 503 -27.89 -14.47 47.15
C SER A 503 -27.38 -15.93 47.10
N GLY A 504 -26.83 -16.41 48.22
CA GLY A 504 -26.50 -17.83 48.42
C GLY A 504 -25.08 -18.26 48.01
N ILE A 505 -24.08 -17.37 48.03
CA ILE A 505 -22.67 -17.71 47.76
C ILE A 505 -22.06 -18.34 49.04
N PRO A 506 -21.72 -19.64 49.06
CA PRO A 506 -21.08 -20.27 50.22
C PRO A 506 -19.64 -19.77 50.34
N GLU A 507 -19.20 -19.52 51.58
CA GLU A 507 -17.91 -18.93 52.01
C GLU A 507 -17.82 -17.40 52.08
N VAL A 508 -18.88 -16.66 51.74
CA VAL A 508 -18.94 -15.21 51.99
C VAL A 508 -20.15 -14.89 52.88
N GLY A 509 -19.92 -14.85 54.19
CA GLY A 509 -20.97 -14.52 55.17
C GLY A 509 -21.53 -13.11 54.95
N GLU A 510 -22.86 -12.99 54.87
CA GLU A 510 -23.66 -11.75 54.79
C GLU A 510 -23.14 -10.62 53.87
N ALA A 511 -22.26 -10.89 52.89
CA ALA A 511 -21.84 -9.89 51.92
C ALA A 511 -22.78 -9.94 50.71
N GLU A 512 -23.48 -8.84 50.46
CA GLU A 512 -24.36 -8.66 49.31
C GLU A 512 -23.52 -8.61 48.03
N ALA A 513 -23.64 -9.62 47.17
CA ALA A 513 -23.19 -9.52 45.79
C ALA A 513 -24.28 -8.77 45.00
N SER A 514 -23.88 -7.77 44.21
CA SER A 514 -24.82 -6.95 43.44
C SER A 514 -24.37 -6.81 42.00
N ALA A 515 -25.29 -6.59 41.07
CA ALA A 515 -24.94 -6.28 39.69
C ALA A 515 -25.76 -5.11 39.20
N THR A 516 -25.12 -4.18 38.49
CA THR A 516 -25.83 -3.13 37.74
C THR A 516 -25.72 -3.47 36.27
N LEU A 517 -26.85 -3.75 35.65
CA LEU A 517 -26.98 -4.17 34.27
C LEU A 517 -27.73 -3.11 33.46
N GLN A 518 -27.28 -2.88 32.26
CA GLN A 518 -27.95 -2.08 31.25
C GLN A 518 -28.46 -3.04 30.18
N LEU A 519 -29.78 -3.22 30.11
CA LEU A 519 -30.46 -4.00 29.07
C LEU A 519 -30.88 -3.07 27.96
N GLU A 520 -30.41 -3.33 26.74
CA GLU A 520 -30.75 -2.53 25.57
C GLU A 520 -31.81 -3.24 24.71
N ALA A 521 -32.60 -2.45 23.98
CA ALA A 521 -33.70 -2.95 23.14
C ALA A 521 -33.22 -3.85 21.99
N ASP A 522 -31.93 -3.78 21.64
CA ASP A 522 -31.27 -4.63 20.64
C ASP A 522 -30.87 -6.01 21.18
N GLY A 523 -31.13 -6.28 22.46
CA GLY A 523 -30.82 -7.55 23.14
C GLY A 523 -29.40 -7.63 23.70
N SER A 524 -28.61 -6.56 23.61
CA SER A 524 -27.32 -6.46 24.27
C SER A 524 -27.47 -6.18 25.77
N VAL A 525 -26.49 -6.67 26.53
CA VAL A 525 -26.42 -6.49 27.99
C VAL A 525 -25.03 -6.02 28.34
N THR A 526 -24.93 -4.84 28.93
CA THR A 526 -23.68 -4.31 29.51
C THR A 526 -23.85 -4.09 31.00
N GLY A 527 -22.77 -3.90 31.74
CA GLY A 527 -22.87 -3.68 33.18
C GLY A 527 -21.67 -4.15 33.96
N SER A 528 -21.83 -4.20 35.28
CA SER A 528 -20.81 -4.68 36.20
C SER A 528 -21.43 -5.53 37.29
N ILE A 529 -20.70 -6.56 37.69
CA ILE A 529 -21.06 -7.40 38.83
C ILE A 529 -20.02 -7.11 39.92
N ILE A 530 -20.48 -6.75 41.11
CA ILE A 530 -19.63 -6.46 42.26
C ILE A 530 -19.82 -7.59 43.27
N VAL A 531 -18.70 -8.22 43.63
CA VAL A 531 -18.65 -9.22 44.69
C VAL A 531 -17.58 -8.77 45.68
N MET A 532 -17.93 -8.61 46.96
CA MET A 532 -17.00 -8.18 48.01
C MET A 532 -16.22 -6.87 47.72
N SER A 533 -16.84 -5.93 47.00
CA SER A 533 -16.22 -4.65 46.56
C SER A 533 -15.18 -4.77 45.43
N GLU A 534 -15.03 -5.93 44.81
CA GLU A 534 -14.26 -6.12 43.58
C GLU A 534 -15.19 -6.25 42.37
N GLN A 535 -14.81 -5.65 41.24
CA GLN A 535 -15.61 -5.58 40.03
C GLN A 535 -15.28 -6.76 39.09
N GLY A 536 -16.26 -7.60 38.82
CA GLY A 536 -16.19 -8.68 37.85
C GLY A 536 -16.49 -8.20 36.43
N VAL A 537 -15.85 -8.85 35.46
CA VAL A 537 -16.06 -8.56 34.02
C VAL A 537 -17.15 -9.48 33.49
N ILE A 538 -18.17 -8.87 32.86
CA ILE A 538 -19.15 -9.60 32.05
C ILE A 538 -18.46 -10.01 30.75
N SER A 539 -18.32 -11.31 30.51
CA SER A 539 -17.66 -11.88 29.33
C SER A 539 -18.63 -12.09 28.17
N TYR A 540 -19.92 -12.27 28.46
CA TYR A 540 -20.99 -12.40 27.47
C TYR A 540 -22.33 -12.07 28.11
N GLY A 541 -23.22 -11.35 27.41
CA GLY A 541 -24.55 -11.02 27.92
C GLY A 541 -25.55 -10.94 26.79
N ARG A 542 -26.70 -11.61 26.95
CA ARG A 542 -27.78 -11.64 25.98
C ARG A 542 -29.13 -11.55 26.68
N TRP A 543 -29.97 -10.64 26.19
CA TRP A 543 -31.36 -10.49 26.59
C TRP A 543 -32.27 -10.63 25.37
N ASP A 544 -33.38 -11.33 25.53
CA ASP A 544 -34.42 -11.42 24.50
C ASP A 544 -35.74 -10.85 25.01
N ALA A 545 -36.07 -9.66 24.50
CA ALA A 545 -37.29 -8.94 24.84
C ALA A 545 -38.59 -9.72 24.52
N LYS A 546 -38.59 -10.61 23.51
CA LYS A 546 -39.76 -11.41 23.13
C LYS A 546 -39.97 -12.61 24.04
N THR A 547 -38.90 -13.33 24.36
CA THR A 547 -38.98 -14.54 25.21
C THR A 547 -38.88 -14.23 26.70
N ARG A 548 -38.49 -12.99 27.01
CA ARG A 548 -38.25 -12.46 28.35
C ARG A 548 -37.15 -13.19 29.12
N GLN A 549 -36.10 -13.63 28.41
CA GLN A 549 -34.99 -14.39 28.98
C GLN A 549 -33.68 -13.59 28.97
N LEU A 550 -33.01 -13.57 30.12
CA LEU A 550 -31.70 -12.96 30.35
C LEU A 550 -30.68 -14.05 30.61
N GLU A 551 -29.56 -14.03 29.90
CA GLU A 551 -28.39 -14.86 30.17
C GLU A 551 -27.13 -14.02 30.18
N ILE A 552 -26.32 -14.16 31.24
CA ILE A 552 -25.08 -13.43 31.43
C ILE A 552 -24.01 -14.41 31.89
N GLU A 553 -22.87 -14.39 31.22
CA GLU A 553 -21.65 -15.04 31.62
C GLU A 553 -20.69 -14.00 32.20
N PHE A 554 -20.10 -14.30 33.34
CA PHE A 554 -19.17 -13.41 34.02
C PHE A 554 -18.03 -14.17 34.70
N SER A 555 -16.92 -13.50 34.91
CA SER A 555 -15.83 -14.00 35.74
C SER A 555 -16.03 -13.49 37.17
N PRO A 556 -16.22 -14.38 38.17
CA PRO A 556 -16.42 -13.95 39.55
C PRO A 556 -15.11 -13.38 40.14
N PRO A 557 -15.13 -12.21 40.79
CA PRO A 557 -13.98 -11.67 41.51
C PRO A 557 -13.52 -12.61 42.64
N GLY A 558 -12.21 -12.73 42.86
CA GLY A 558 -11.64 -13.51 43.97
C GLY A 558 -11.67 -15.04 43.83
N VAL A 559 -12.09 -15.59 42.67
CA VAL A 559 -12.12 -17.02 42.38
C VAL A 559 -10.96 -17.40 41.43
N PRO A 560 -10.33 -18.59 41.54
CA PRO A 560 -9.19 -18.98 40.69
C PRO A 560 -9.46 -18.83 39.19
N ASP A 561 -8.40 -18.45 38.46
CA ASP A 561 -8.42 -18.11 37.03
C ASP A 561 -9.08 -19.22 36.18
N GLY A 562 -9.99 -18.82 35.27
CA GLY A 562 -10.77 -19.72 34.41
C GLY A 562 -12.15 -20.17 34.94
N SER A 563 -12.56 -19.76 36.14
CA SER A 563 -13.88 -20.08 36.71
C SER A 563 -14.98 -19.21 36.08
N LYS A 564 -16.06 -19.83 35.58
CA LYS A 564 -17.18 -19.14 34.90
C LYS A 564 -18.42 -19.09 35.76
N GLY A 565 -18.97 -17.90 35.93
CA GLY A 565 -20.29 -17.65 36.50
C GLY A 565 -21.33 -17.46 35.40
N VAL A 566 -22.51 -18.06 35.55
CA VAL A 566 -23.66 -17.84 34.68
C VAL A 566 -24.82 -17.33 35.52
N LEU A 567 -25.46 -16.25 35.09
CA LEU A 567 -26.74 -15.75 35.56
C LEU A 567 -27.78 -16.02 34.47
N SER A 568 -28.85 -16.74 34.80
CA SER A 568 -29.98 -16.96 33.88
C SER A 568 -31.28 -16.66 34.60
N GLY A 569 -32.12 -15.81 34.01
CA GLY A 569 -33.35 -15.36 34.67
C GLY A 569 -34.39 -14.80 33.71
N LYS A 570 -35.60 -14.61 34.23
CA LYS A 570 -36.68 -13.94 33.51
C LYS A 570 -36.81 -12.50 33.98
N VAL A 571 -37.04 -11.61 33.02
CA VAL A 571 -37.38 -10.22 33.30
C VAL A 571 -38.89 -10.06 33.11
N ASP A 572 -39.57 -9.51 34.12
CA ASP A 572 -40.99 -9.20 34.05
C ASP A 572 -41.25 -7.80 34.63
N ASN A 573 -41.80 -6.93 33.80
CA ASN A 573 -42.11 -5.52 34.10
C ASN A 573 -40.92 -4.75 34.71
N ASP A 574 -40.87 -4.62 36.05
CA ASP A 574 -39.81 -3.91 36.79
C ASP A 574 -39.00 -4.85 37.69
N THR A 575 -39.11 -6.17 37.51
CA THR A 575 -38.37 -7.18 38.30
C THR A 575 -37.61 -8.18 37.41
N ILE A 576 -36.43 -8.60 37.87
CA ILE A 576 -35.68 -9.74 37.32
C ILE A 576 -35.56 -10.79 38.40
N GLU A 577 -35.84 -12.04 38.08
CA GLU A 577 -35.52 -13.16 38.97
C GLU A 577 -34.96 -14.34 38.20
N GLY A 578 -33.98 -15.00 38.80
CA GLY A 578 -33.27 -16.08 38.13
C GLY A 578 -32.41 -16.90 39.05
N GLN A 579 -31.65 -17.81 38.43
CA GLN A 579 -30.66 -18.64 39.07
C GLN A 579 -29.28 -18.25 38.57
N TRP A 580 -28.30 -18.34 39.45
CA TRP A 580 -26.90 -18.25 39.06
C TRP A 580 -26.18 -19.55 39.36
N SER A 581 -25.09 -19.80 38.65
CA SER A 581 -24.17 -20.88 38.97
C SER A 581 -22.72 -20.48 38.74
N ILE A 582 -21.83 -20.84 39.64
CA ILE A 582 -20.38 -20.67 39.50
C ILE A 582 -19.76 -22.06 39.60
N ASP A 583 -18.87 -22.39 38.66
CA ASP A 583 -18.04 -23.60 38.75
C ASP A 583 -16.72 -23.26 39.43
N ILE A 584 -16.43 -23.88 40.57
CA ILE A 584 -15.17 -23.74 41.29
C ILE A 584 -14.53 -25.13 41.40
N GLY A 585 -13.49 -25.38 40.60
CA GLY A 585 -12.71 -26.62 40.67
C GLY A 585 -13.53 -27.90 40.46
N GLY A 586 -14.62 -27.84 39.67
CA GLY A 586 -15.50 -28.99 39.39
C GLY A 586 -16.68 -29.14 40.36
N ALA A 587 -16.83 -28.25 41.34
CA ALA A 587 -18.01 -28.15 42.18
C ALA A 587 -18.90 -27.00 41.71
N LYS A 588 -20.09 -27.33 41.19
CA LYS A 588 -21.07 -26.33 40.76
C LYS A 588 -21.83 -25.81 41.97
N ILE A 589 -21.60 -24.55 42.30
CA ILE A 589 -22.37 -23.81 43.29
C ILE A 589 -23.49 -23.08 42.56
N THR A 590 -24.70 -23.14 43.10
CA THR A 590 -25.86 -22.46 42.52
C THR A 590 -26.57 -21.64 43.58
N GLY A 591 -27.15 -20.51 43.18
CA GLY A 591 -28.04 -19.73 44.03
C GLY A 591 -29.07 -18.98 43.21
N SER A 592 -29.79 -18.08 43.87
CA SER A 592 -30.81 -17.24 43.22
C SER A 592 -30.43 -15.78 43.28
N PHE A 593 -30.92 -15.02 42.32
CA PHE A 593 -30.82 -13.57 42.32
C PHE A 593 -32.18 -12.95 42.05
N LYS A 594 -32.36 -11.74 42.57
CA LYS A 594 -33.52 -10.89 42.29
C LYS A 594 -33.04 -9.47 42.04
N GLY A 595 -33.69 -8.76 41.15
CA GLY A 595 -33.36 -7.36 40.90
C GLY A 595 -34.55 -6.55 40.48
N SER A 596 -34.35 -5.24 40.45
CA SER A 596 -35.36 -4.26 40.09
C SER A 596 -34.79 -3.20 39.16
N ARG A 597 -35.64 -2.67 38.29
CA ARG A 597 -35.25 -1.61 37.37
C ARG A 597 -35.10 -0.28 38.10
N THR A 598 -33.95 0.37 37.96
CA THR A 598 -33.63 1.64 38.65
C THR A 598 -33.69 2.86 37.73
N ALA A 599 -33.62 2.66 36.40
CA ALA A 599 -33.89 3.72 35.43
C ALA A 599 -34.56 3.18 34.16
N LYS A 600 -35.61 3.86 33.67
CA LYS A 600 -36.19 3.63 32.34
C LYS A 600 -35.36 4.37 31.29
N ALA A 601 -35.21 3.80 30.08
CA ALA A 601 -34.60 4.49 28.96
C ALA A 601 -35.30 5.83 28.71
N ALA A 602 -34.52 6.92 28.54
CA ALA A 602 -35.05 8.27 28.40
C ALA A 602 -35.74 8.45 27.04
N THR A 603 -37.08 8.51 27.03
CA THR A 603 -37.87 8.75 25.82
C THR A 603 -37.83 10.24 25.45
N LYS A 604 -37.18 10.61 24.35
CA LYS A 604 -37.36 11.95 23.73
C LYS A 604 -38.54 11.88 22.75
N VAL A 605 -39.73 12.25 23.20
CA VAL A 605 -40.89 12.47 22.31
C VAL A 605 -41.15 13.97 22.20
N GLN A 606 -40.98 14.52 21.00
CA GLN A 606 -41.40 15.88 20.65
C GLN A 606 -42.78 15.78 19.99
N GLU A 607 -43.85 15.95 20.78
CA GLU A 607 -45.22 15.99 20.27
C GLU A 607 -45.46 17.25 19.44
N THR A 608 -45.77 17.10 18.15
CA THR A 608 -46.42 18.15 17.37
C THR A 608 -47.80 17.66 16.98
N LYS A 609 -48.84 18.29 17.52
CA LYS A 609 -50.25 18.00 17.23
C LYS A 609 -50.60 18.37 15.79
N THR A 610 -51.13 17.41 15.04
CA THR A 610 -51.80 17.62 13.75
C THR A 610 -53.29 17.81 13.98
N GLU A 611 -53.84 18.96 13.57
CA GLU A 611 -55.28 19.12 13.37
C GLU A 611 -55.66 18.76 11.92
N LYS A 612 -56.75 18.01 11.81
CA LYS A 612 -57.38 17.53 10.59
C LYS A 612 -57.98 18.68 9.77
N THR A 613 -57.88 18.60 8.44
CA THR A 613 -59.06 18.86 7.60
C THR A 613 -59.01 18.01 6.34
N GLU A 614 -60.11 17.28 6.11
CA GLU A 614 -60.41 16.51 4.90
C GLU A 614 -60.94 17.44 3.79
N ALA A 615 -60.61 17.09 2.54
CA ALA A 615 -61.45 17.12 1.33
C ALA A 615 -60.53 17.29 0.10
N MET A 616 -60.83 16.86 -1.12
CA MET A 616 -61.71 15.86 -1.72
C MET A 616 -61.38 15.98 -3.22
N THR A 617 -61.24 14.84 -3.90
CA THR A 617 -61.60 14.59 -5.32
C THR A 617 -60.98 15.43 -6.47
N ASP A 618 -60.36 14.67 -7.37
CA ASP A 618 -60.72 14.55 -8.79
C ASP A 618 -59.82 15.18 -9.88
N VAL A 619 -59.23 14.25 -10.65
CA VAL A 619 -59.45 14.01 -12.10
C VAL A 619 -58.63 14.81 -13.13
N ASP A 620 -57.79 14.01 -13.80
CA ASP A 620 -57.44 13.93 -15.23
C ASP A 620 -56.57 14.95 -15.99
N SER A 621 -55.77 14.26 -16.82
CA SER A 621 -55.46 14.53 -18.23
C SER A 621 -54.34 15.51 -18.60
N ASP A 622 -53.25 14.87 -19.03
CA ASP A 622 -52.68 14.94 -20.40
C ASP A 622 -52.01 16.20 -20.96
N GLU A 623 -50.98 15.87 -21.77
CA GLU A 623 -50.38 16.61 -22.89
C GLU A 623 -49.25 17.64 -22.64
N LYS A 624 -48.02 17.15 -22.93
CA LYS A 624 -46.89 17.85 -23.59
C LYS A 624 -47.29 18.41 -24.98
N PRO A 625 -46.41 19.11 -25.76
CA PRO A 625 -45.21 19.93 -25.48
C PRO A 625 -45.14 21.25 -26.31
N LYS A 626 -44.10 22.12 -26.11
CA LYS A 626 -43.14 22.61 -27.16
C LYS A 626 -42.36 23.89 -26.78
N ASN A 627 -41.03 23.78 -26.98
CA ASN A 627 -40.01 24.69 -27.55
C ASN A 627 -39.99 26.21 -27.30
N GLY A 628 -38.78 26.73 -27.02
CA GLY A 628 -38.35 28.10 -27.36
C GLY A 628 -36.98 28.48 -26.77
N GLU A 629 -36.04 28.87 -27.63
CA GLU A 629 -34.60 29.13 -27.40
C GLU A 629 -34.24 30.53 -26.83
N ALA A 630 -32.99 30.64 -26.36
CA ALA A 630 -32.01 31.75 -26.54
C ALA A 630 -31.65 32.74 -25.39
N GLU A 631 -30.39 32.61 -24.94
CA GLU A 631 -29.29 33.59 -24.70
C GLU A 631 -29.44 34.88 -23.82
N SER A 632 -28.78 34.85 -22.65
CA SER A 632 -27.68 35.73 -22.10
C SER A 632 -27.73 37.29 -22.13
N PRO A 633 -26.86 38.03 -21.37
CA PRO A 633 -26.83 38.29 -19.92
C PRO A 633 -26.72 39.81 -19.56
N LYS A 634 -26.97 40.24 -18.30
CA LYS A 634 -26.32 41.43 -17.67
C LYS A 634 -26.68 41.67 -16.18
N LYS A 635 -25.64 41.57 -15.35
CA LYS A 635 -25.14 42.41 -14.21
C LYS A 635 -26.05 43.26 -13.28
N ASP A 636 -25.70 43.10 -11.99
CA ASP A 636 -25.55 44.04 -10.86
C ASP A 636 -26.80 44.62 -10.16
N GLU A 637 -27.06 44.20 -8.90
CA GLU A 637 -26.83 45.01 -7.69
C GLU A 637 -27.24 44.27 -6.39
N ALA A 638 -26.54 44.60 -5.30
CA ALA A 638 -26.60 43.97 -3.99
C ALA A 638 -27.64 44.60 -3.06
N THR A 639 -28.29 43.79 -2.20
CA THR A 639 -28.69 44.20 -0.83
C THR A 639 -28.92 42.99 0.08
N LYS A 640 -28.68 43.23 1.37
CA LYS A 640 -28.48 42.35 2.54
C LYS A 640 -29.68 41.52 3.03
N ASP A 641 -29.29 40.38 3.61
CA ASP A 641 -29.74 39.72 4.84
C ASP A 641 -31.25 39.61 5.15
N GLU A 642 -31.73 38.36 5.23
CA GLU A 642 -32.39 37.87 6.44
C GLU A 642 -32.40 36.33 6.49
N ALA A 643 -32.01 35.82 7.66
CA ALA A 643 -31.79 34.41 7.96
C ALA A 643 -33.07 33.55 7.85
N LYS A 644 -32.96 32.41 7.17
CA LYS A 644 -33.93 31.30 7.28
C LYS A 644 -33.19 29.98 7.48
N LYS A 645 -33.53 29.36 8.61
CA LYS A 645 -33.19 28.01 9.06
C LYS A 645 -33.36 26.97 7.96
N ASP A 646 -32.29 26.22 7.72
CA ASP A 646 -32.28 25.04 6.87
C ASP A 646 -33.03 23.87 7.52
N SER A 647 -34.05 23.39 6.83
CA SER A 647 -34.59 22.04 6.99
C SER A 647 -35.33 21.64 5.71
N SER A 648 -34.61 21.14 4.69
CA SER A 648 -35.07 20.25 3.60
C SER A 648 -33.88 19.79 2.73
N PRO A 649 -33.97 18.63 2.04
CA PRO A 649 -32.85 17.74 1.72
C PRO A 649 -32.14 18.03 0.39
N ALA A 650 -30.85 17.68 0.30
CA ALA A 650 -30.03 17.58 -0.92
C ALA A 650 -30.21 18.71 -1.97
N SER A 651 -29.63 19.88 -1.70
CA SER A 651 -29.53 20.95 -2.69
C SER A 651 -28.39 20.69 -3.68
N ASP A 652 -28.72 20.49 -4.97
CA ASP A 652 -27.87 20.72 -6.15
C ASP A 652 -26.35 20.48 -6.00
N GLU A 653 -25.96 19.32 -5.44
CA GLU A 653 -24.54 18.99 -5.37
C GLU A 653 -24.02 18.62 -6.76
N SER A 654 -23.02 19.37 -7.22
CA SER A 654 -22.31 19.10 -8.48
C SER A 654 -21.75 17.68 -8.47
N LEU A 655 -22.06 16.91 -9.51
CA LEU A 655 -21.51 15.57 -9.70
C LEU A 655 -20.32 15.59 -10.66
N LEU A 656 -19.26 14.88 -10.32
CA LEU A 656 -18.15 14.55 -11.19
C LEU A 656 -18.18 13.05 -11.50
N ASP A 657 -18.47 12.70 -12.75
CA ASP A 657 -18.57 11.32 -13.25
C ASP A 657 -19.46 10.40 -12.37
N GLY A 658 -20.59 10.95 -11.89
CA GLY A 658 -21.57 10.22 -11.07
C GLY A 658 -21.31 10.24 -9.56
N MET A 659 -20.23 10.88 -9.12
CA MET A 659 -19.89 11.05 -7.70
C MET A 659 -20.07 12.50 -7.24
N PRO A 660 -20.46 12.74 -5.98
CA PRO A 660 -20.40 14.05 -5.35
C PRO A 660 -19.04 14.70 -5.54
N GLU A 661 -19.01 15.91 -6.09
CA GLU A 661 -17.76 16.64 -6.28
C GLU A 661 -17.07 16.94 -4.95
N SER A 662 -17.84 17.15 -3.87
CA SER A 662 -17.31 17.31 -2.51
C SER A 662 -16.55 16.09 -1.99
N PHE A 663 -16.77 14.92 -2.59
CA PHE A 663 -16.07 13.68 -2.27
C PHE A 663 -14.88 13.46 -3.21
N VAL A 664 -15.13 13.34 -4.52
CA VAL A 664 -14.09 12.92 -5.47
C VAL A 664 -13.06 14.02 -5.75
N GLY A 665 -13.47 15.29 -5.65
CA GLY A 665 -12.59 16.44 -5.83
C GLY A 665 -11.45 16.47 -4.79
N PRO A 666 -11.77 16.54 -3.49
CA PRO A 666 -10.77 16.45 -2.42
C PRO A 666 -9.96 15.16 -2.46
N LEU A 667 -10.57 14.01 -2.80
CA LEU A 667 -9.85 12.73 -2.92
C LEU A 667 -8.78 12.77 -4.03
N LEU A 668 -9.09 13.42 -5.17
CA LEU A 668 -8.13 13.65 -6.24
C LEU A 668 -7.04 14.64 -5.82
N ALA A 669 -7.39 15.71 -5.11
CA ALA A 669 -6.41 16.68 -4.60
C ALA A 669 -5.46 16.06 -3.57
N ASP A 670 -5.96 15.19 -2.69
CA ASP A 670 -5.19 14.37 -1.74
C ASP A 670 -4.17 13.49 -2.48
N LEU A 671 -4.62 12.68 -3.45
CA LEU A 671 -3.72 11.83 -4.24
C LEU A 671 -2.67 12.65 -5.02
N VAL A 672 -3.06 13.79 -5.59
CA VAL A 672 -2.10 14.65 -6.31
C VAL A 672 -1.08 15.26 -5.34
N ALA A 673 -1.52 15.70 -4.15
CA ALA A 673 -0.61 16.21 -3.12
C ALA A 673 0.39 15.15 -2.66
N HIS A 674 -0.04 13.89 -2.53
CA HIS A 674 0.82 12.74 -2.25
C HIS A 674 1.93 12.58 -3.32
N GLU A 675 1.57 12.55 -4.60
CA GLU A 675 2.56 12.41 -5.68
C GLU A 675 3.52 13.61 -5.75
N VAL A 676 3.02 14.82 -5.50
CA VAL A 676 3.87 16.01 -5.41
C VAL A 676 4.87 15.88 -4.27
N GLY A 677 4.50 15.28 -3.13
CA GLY A 677 5.42 14.99 -2.04
C GLY A 677 6.64 14.15 -2.48
N HIS A 678 6.43 13.14 -3.32
CA HIS A 678 7.53 12.38 -3.93
C HIS A 678 8.41 13.24 -4.83
N THR A 679 7.82 14.13 -5.64
CA THR A 679 8.59 15.08 -6.47
C THR A 679 9.36 16.11 -5.66
N LEU A 680 9.00 16.33 -4.39
CA LEU A 680 9.76 17.17 -3.44
C LEU A 680 10.86 16.39 -2.71
N GLY A 681 10.94 15.08 -2.95
CA GLY A 681 11.90 14.16 -2.38
C GLY A 681 11.42 13.39 -1.16
N LEU A 682 10.15 13.49 -0.77
CA LEU A 682 9.62 12.84 0.43
C LEU A 682 9.26 11.38 0.21
N ARG A 683 9.49 10.56 1.23
CA ARG A 683 9.03 9.16 1.28
C ARG A 683 7.64 9.05 1.89
N HIS A 684 7.03 7.88 1.73
CA HIS A 684 5.81 7.51 2.44
C HIS A 684 5.96 7.67 3.96
N ASN A 685 4.90 8.07 4.65
CA ASN A 685 4.82 8.11 6.11
C ASN A 685 3.58 7.37 6.62
N PHE A 686 3.72 6.06 6.85
CA PHE A 686 2.62 5.19 7.27
C PHE A 686 2.25 5.28 8.76
N LYS A 687 2.95 6.12 9.54
CA LYS A 687 2.56 6.45 10.92
C LYS A 687 1.61 7.63 11.01
N ALA A 688 1.33 8.30 9.90
CA ALA A 688 0.65 9.59 9.93
C ALA A 688 -0.82 9.49 10.33
N SER A 689 -1.48 8.37 10.00
CA SER A 689 -2.85 8.03 10.38
C SER A 689 -3.07 7.99 11.90
N SER A 690 -2.01 7.77 12.69
CA SER A 690 -2.07 7.59 14.14
C SER A 690 -2.21 8.88 14.97
N LEU A 691 -2.38 10.04 14.32
CA LEU A 691 -2.40 11.34 15.00
C LEU A 691 -3.68 11.60 15.82
N TYR A 692 -4.85 11.28 15.27
CA TYR A 692 -6.14 11.61 15.87
C TYR A 692 -6.96 10.36 16.14
N THR A 693 -7.74 10.37 17.22
CA THR A 693 -8.79 9.38 17.43
C THR A 693 -9.89 9.52 16.38
N LEU A 694 -10.67 8.47 16.15
CA LEU A 694 -11.75 8.50 15.17
C LEU A 694 -12.88 9.46 15.58
N ALA A 695 -13.11 9.62 16.88
CA ALA A 695 -14.04 10.60 17.43
C ALA A 695 -13.60 12.05 17.15
N GLU A 696 -12.30 12.35 17.27
CA GLU A 696 -11.76 13.68 16.93
C GLU A 696 -11.87 13.98 15.43
N VAL A 697 -11.54 13.00 14.58
CA VAL A 697 -11.70 13.10 13.12
C VAL A 697 -13.14 13.44 12.75
N ASN A 698 -14.11 12.89 13.49
CA ASN A 698 -15.55 13.09 13.32
C ASN A 698 -16.12 14.16 14.27
N SER A 699 -15.41 15.28 14.40
CA SER A 699 -15.81 16.41 15.26
C SER A 699 -15.78 17.76 14.54
N GLU A 700 -16.50 18.74 15.09
CA GLU A 700 -16.45 20.15 14.66
C GLU A 700 -15.04 20.77 14.77
N SER A 701 -14.17 20.20 15.61
CA SER A 701 -12.84 20.74 15.84
C SER A 701 -11.85 20.44 14.70
N ILE A 702 -12.11 19.38 13.93
CA ILE A 702 -11.27 18.92 12.81
C ILE A 702 -11.91 19.23 11.46
N LYS A 703 -13.19 18.90 11.27
CA LYS A 703 -13.87 19.02 9.98
C LYS A 703 -13.68 20.39 9.33
N GLY A 704 -13.17 20.40 8.10
CA GLY A 704 -12.91 21.60 7.29
C GLY A 704 -11.82 22.53 7.84
N LYS A 705 -11.16 22.17 8.95
CA LYS A 705 -10.21 23.04 9.68
C LYS A 705 -8.82 22.43 9.75
N LYS A 706 -8.71 21.11 9.88
CA LYS A 706 -7.43 20.39 10.00
C LYS A 706 -7.42 19.18 9.06
N PRO A 707 -6.26 18.84 8.47
CA PRO A 707 -6.05 17.56 7.83
C PRO A 707 -6.28 16.39 8.80
N LEU A 708 -6.70 15.23 8.25
CA LEU A 708 -7.08 14.05 9.03
C LEU A 708 -5.89 13.23 9.57
N ALA A 709 -4.68 13.51 9.10
CA ALA A 709 -3.47 12.78 9.45
C ALA A 709 -2.27 13.73 9.54
N ALA A 710 -1.16 13.22 10.08
CA ALA A 710 0.07 13.99 10.20
C ALA A 710 0.72 14.34 8.85
N SER A 711 0.46 13.58 7.79
CA SER A 711 1.10 13.70 6.48
C SER A 711 0.17 13.19 5.38
N VAL A 712 0.23 13.81 4.20
CA VAL A 712 -0.41 13.26 2.97
C VAL A 712 0.34 12.06 2.41
N MET A 713 1.56 11.77 2.90
CA MET A 713 2.40 10.66 2.43
C MET A 713 1.95 9.28 2.95
N ASP A 714 0.76 9.18 3.53
CA ASP A 714 0.15 7.94 4.03
C ASP A 714 -0.93 7.43 3.07
N TYR A 715 -1.28 6.15 3.14
CA TYR A 715 -2.34 5.53 2.35
C TYR A 715 -3.65 5.50 3.12
N LEU A 716 -4.18 6.69 3.42
CA LEU A 716 -5.40 6.83 4.20
C LEU A 716 -6.62 6.28 3.45
N PRO A 717 -7.41 5.39 4.08
CA PRO A 717 -8.74 5.03 3.58
C PRO A 717 -9.71 6.21 3.76
N ILE A 718 -10.87 6.17 3.11
CA ILE A 718 -11.88 7.21 3.37
C ILE A 718 -12.47 7.10 4.77
N ASN A 719 -12.76 8.27 5.34
CA ASN A 719 -13.49 8.38 6.59
C ASN A 719 -15.01 8.35 6.35
N LEU A 720 -15.62 7.17 6.51
CA LEU A 720 -17.08 7.02 6.56
C LEU A 720 -17.52 6.77 8.01
N ARG A 721 -18.17 7.76 8.61
CA ARG A 721 -18.68 7.68 9.98
C ARG A 721 -19.96 6.87 10.04
N MET A 722 -20.03 5.95 11.01
CA MET A 722 -21.25 5.26 11.41
C MET A 722 -21.75 5.77 12.76
N GLN A 723 -20.93 5.64 13.81
CA GLN A 723 -21.32 5.91 15.19
C GLN A 723 -20.28 6.75 15.96
N THR A 724 -18.99 6.64 15.63
CA THR A 724 -17.93 7.28 16.42
C THR A 724 -17.83 8.77 16.09
N GLY A 725 -17.85 9.62 17.11
CA GLY A 725 -17.81 11.08 16.97
C GLY A 725 -19.17 11.73 16.74
N GLU A 726 -19.19 13.06 16.74
CA GLU A 726 -20.40 13.89 16.79
C GLU A 726 -21.04 14.07 15.40
N LEU A 727 -20.23 14.06 14.34
CA LEU A 727 -20.69 14.34 12.97
C LEU A 727 -19.81 13.65 11.93
N GLN A 728 -20.29 13.51 10.70
CA GLN A 728 -19.46 13.04 9.59
C GLN A 728 -18.34 14.07 9.33
N GLY A 729 -17.10 13.69 9.63
CA GLY A 729 -15.89 14.47 9.31
C GLY A 729 -15.61 14.54 7.81
N ASP A 730 -14.47 15.13 7.43
CA ASP A 730 -14.04 15.12 6.02
C ASP A 730 -13.77 13.69 5.56
N TYR A 731 -14.02 13.40 4.28
CA TYR A 731 -13.83 12.05 3.71
C TYR A 731 -12.35 11.73 3.42
N SER A 732 -11.52 12.76 3.21
CA SER A 732 -10.11 12.64 2.86
C SER A 732 -9.32 13.83 3.42
N MET A 733 -8.00 13.86 3.18
CA MET A 733 -7.19 15.03 3.48
C MET A 733 -7.69 16.26 2.73
N ILE A 734 -7.76 17.39 3.43
CA ILE A 734 -8.12 18.71 2.88
C ILE A 734 -6.90 19.59 2.59
N GLY A 735 -5.68 19.05 2.79
CA GLY A 735 -4.41 19.76 2.74
C GLY A 735 -3.27 18.88 3.27
N ILE A 736 -2.05 19.43 3.32
CA ILE A 736 -0.87 18.75 3.91
C ILE A 736 -0.87 18.81 5.43
N GLY A 737 -0.31 17.78 6.07
CA GLY A 737 -0.31 17.62 7.52
C GLY A 737 0.93 18.21 8.22
N PRO A 738 0.93 18.29 9.57
CA PRO A 738 2.02 18.88 10.36
C PRO A 738 3.42 18.28 10.09
N TYR A 739 3.52 16.98 9.84
CA TYR A 739 4.78 16.33 9.47
C TYR A 739 5.33 16.87 8.16
N ASP A 740 4.46 17.11 7.17
CA ASP A 740 4.86 17.64 5.85
C ASP A 740 5.49 19.04 5.99
N PHE A 741 4.91 19.90 6.82
CA PHE A 741 5.49 21.21 7.13
C PHE A 741 6.89 21.09 7.75
N TRP A 742 7.07 20.15 8.67
CA TRP A 742 8.35 19.94 9.35
C TRP A 742 9.40 19.31 8.44
N ALA A 743 9.02 18.37 7.59
CA ALA A 743 9.91 17.76 6.62
C ALA A 743 10.45 18.82 5.64
N ILE A 744 9.59 19.71 5.12
CA ILE A 744 10.00 20.84 4.29
C ILE A 744 10.93 21.81 5.05
N GLU A 745 10.64 22.09 6.33
CA GLU A 745 11.53 22.89 7.18
C GLU A 745 12.94 22.29 7.27
N TYR A 746 13.02 20.98 7.53
CA TYR A 746 14.28 20.23 7.57
C TYR A 746 15.04 20.28 6.23
N GLY A 747 14.32 20.04 5.13
CA GLY A 747 14.94 19.94 3.81
C GLY A 747 15.49 21.27 3.28
N TYR A 748 14.81 22.37 3.56
CA TYR A 748 15.04 23.65 2.87
C TYR A 748 15.57 24.79 3.75
N THR A 749 15.73 24.60 5.06
CA THR A 749 16.27 25.65 5.95
C THR A 749 17.74 25.41 6.31
N PHE A 750 18.64 26.33 5.95
CA PHE A 750 20.09 26.21 6.21
C PHE A 750 20.63 27.14 7.29
N GLU A 751 19.90 28.19 7.65
CA GLU A 751 20.33 29.18 8.66
C GLU A 751 19.95 28.79 10.11
N LYS A 752 19.02 27.84 10.27
CA LYS A 752 18.57 27.36 11.59
C LYS A 752 19.46 26.23 12.10
N ASN A 753 19.45 26.05 13.42
CA ASN A 753 20.08 24.89 14.05
C ASN A 753 19.33 23.61 13.67
N LEU A 754 19.97 22.73 12.90
CA LEU A 754 19.40 21.48 12.42
C LEU A 754 19.06 20.51 13.56
N ASP A 755 19.88 20.48 14.61
CA ASP A 755 19.65 19.60 15.76
C ASP A 755 18.36 19.98 16.50
N ALA A 756 18.06 21.28 16.57
CA ALA A 756 16.82 21.77 17.17
C ALA A 756 15.59 21.40 16.33
N ILE A 757 15.70 21.42 14.99
CA ILE A 757 14.63 20.95 14.10
C ILE A 757 14.42 19.45 14.29
N LEU A 758 15.50 18.67 14.29
CA LEU A 758 15.46 17.22 14.38
C LEU A 758 15.00 16.71 15.76
N ALA A 759 15.30 17.41 16.84
CA ALA A 759 14.87 17.06 18.20
C ALA A 759 13.33 17.01 18.34
N ARG A 760 12.61 17.67 17.43
CA ARG A 760 11.14 17.64 17.37
C ARG A 760 10.57 16.30 16.89
N SER A 761 11.38 15.37 16.39
CA SER A 761 10.92 14.05 15.92
C SER A 761 10.15 13.22 16.97
N ILE A 762 10.27 13.60 18.25
CA ILE A 762 9.55 12.99 19.37
C ILE A 762 8.11 13.50 19.51
N GLU A 763 7.76 14.62 18.85
CA GLU A 763 6.41 15.17 18.83
C GLU A 763 5.45 14.13 18.20
N PRO A 764 4.26 13.89 18.78
CA PRO A 764 3.31 12.91 18.24
C PRO A 764 2.94 13.16 16.78
N GLU A 765 2.83 14.42 16.37
CA GLU A 765 2.52 14.79 14.98
C GLU A 765 3.69 14.65 14.00
N LEU A 766 4.91 14.30 14.47
CA LEU A 766 6.12 14.21 13.67
C LEU A 766 6.70 12.80 13.55
N GLN A 767 5.94 11.79 13.97
CA GLN A 767 6.37 10.39 13.85
C GLN A 767 6.53 9.97 12.38
N PHE A 768 7.47 9.07 12.12
CA PHE A 768 7.83 8.63 10.77
C PHE A 768 8.04 7.12 10.68
N ALA A 769 7.42 6.49 9.67
CA ALA A 769 7.73 5.13 9.20
C ALA A 769 7.45 5.00 7.70
N THR A 770 8.29 4.28 6.96
CA THR A 770 8.29 4.26 5.48
C THR A 770 8.10 2.84 4.93
N ASP A 771 8.14 2.66 3.62
CA ASP A 771 7.94 1.38 2.90
C ASP A 771 8.57 0.16 3.58
N GLU A 772 9.85 0.22 3.93
CA GLU A 772 10.56 -0.92 4.53
C GLU A 772 10.03 -1.30 5.92
N ASP A 773 9.40 -0.35 6.62
CA ASP A 773 8.79 -0.57 7.94
C ASP A 773 7.45 -1.30 7.83
N THR A 774 6.77 -1.28 6.67
CA THR A 774 5.46 -1.96 6.47
C THR A 774 5.54 -3.49 6.52
N LEU A 775 6.73 -4.05 6.26
CA LEU A 775 7.08 -5.46 6.44
C LEU A 775 7.66 -5.75 7.84
N GLY A 776 7.77 -4.71 8.67
CA GLY A 776 8.33 -4.71 10.01
C GLY A 776 7.36 -5.19 11.10
N PRO A 777 7.75 -5.02 12.37
CA PRO A 777 6.91 -5.41 13.52
C PRO A 777 6.00 -4.29 14.03
N ASP A 778 6.10 -3.07 13.50
CA ASP A 778 5.36 -1.92 14.03
C ASP A 778 3.93 -1.90 13.46
N PRO A 779 2.89 -2.11 14.28
CA PRO A 779 1.51 -2.14 13.79
C PRO A 779 0.95 -0.76 13.45
N LEU A 780 1.67 0.33 13.71
CA LEU A 780 1.34 1.69 13.27
C LEU A 780 2.06 2.08 11.98
N ALA A 781 2.90 1.22 11.40
CA ALA A 781 3.53 1.46 10.09
C ALA A 781 2.76 0.67 9.02
N ARG A 782 1.47 0.96 8.86
CA ARG A 782 0.56 0.11 8.08
C ARG A 782 -0.11 0.88 6.95
N ARG A 783 -0.16 0.26 5.78
CA ARG A 783 -0.98 0.76 4.69
C ARG A 783 -2.46 0.55 5.01
N TYR A 784 -3.27 1.55 4.71
CA TYR A 784 -4.74 1.50 4.81
C TYR A 784 -5.29 1.33 6.23
N ASP A 785 -4.50 1.67 7.26
CA ASP A 785 -5.00 1.85 8.61
C ASP A 785 -5.54 3.28 8.80
N PHE A 786 -6.24 3.50 9.91
CA PHE A 786 -6.79 4.82 10.20
C PHE A 786 -7.00 5.05 11.69
N SER A 787 -6.79 6.30 12.12
CA SER A 787 -6.85 6.80 13.50
C SER A 787 -5.74 6.29 14.43
N SER A 788 -5.59 6.96 15.58
CA SER A 788 -4.72 6.57 16.68
C SER A 788 -5.14 5.26 17.38
N ASN A 789 -6.37 4.80 17.14
CA ASN A 789 -6.88 3.52 17.59
C ASN A 789 -7.46 2.71 16.41
N PRO A 790 -6.62 2.04 15.61
CA PRO A 790 -7.06 1.28 14.45
C PRO A 790 -8.08 0.17 14.77
N LEU A 791 -8.15 -0.33 16.01
CA LEU A 791 -9.18 -1.28 16.44
C LEU A 791 -10.58 -0.64 16.50
N GLU A 792 -10.69 0.61 16.95
CA GLU A 792 -11.96 1.36 16.92
C GLU A 792 -12.44 1.55 15.47
N TYR A 793 -11.52 1.94 14.58
CA TYR A 793 -11.79 2.03 13.15
C TYR A 793 -12.24 0.67 12.56
N ALA A 794 -11.55 -0.43 12.90
CA ALA A 794 -11.92 -1.76 12.43
C ALA A 794 -13.33 -2.17 12.88
N LYS A 795 -13.71 -1.83 14.12
CA LYS A 795 -15.06 -2.06 14.65
C LYS A 795 -16.11 -1.23 13.91
N GLU A 796 -15.83 0.04 13.64
CA GLU A 796 -16.73 0.91 12.88
C GLU A 796 -16.93 0.42 11.44
N GLN A 797 -15.87 -0.03 10.79
CA GLN A 797 -15.95 -0.67 9.47
C GLN A 797 -16.75 -1.99 9.50
N SER A 798 -16.67 -2.78 10.57
CA SER A 798 -17.49 -3.99 10.72
C SER A 798 -18.98 -3.68 10.80
N LEU A 799 -19.37 -2.59 11.48
CA LEU A 799 -20.76 -2.12 11.49
C LEU A 799 -21.22 -1.71 10.08
N LEU A 800 -20.38 -0.99 9.34
CA LEU A 800 -20.66 -0.61 7.95
C LEU A 800 -20.87 -1.86 7.06
N ILE A 801 -19.98 -2.85 7.16
CA ILE A 801 -20.06 -4.12 6.44
C ILE A 801 -21.39 -4.84 6.71
N GLU A 802 -21.80 -4.93 7.98
CA GLU A 802 -23.05 -5.57 8.36
C GLU A 802 -24.26 -4.85 7.76
N LYS A 803 -24.32 -3.52 7.89
CA LYS A 803 -25.43 -2.73 7.33
C LYS A 803 -25.51 -2.85 5.82
N PHE A 804 -24.37 -2.85 5.13
CA PHE A 804 -24.30 -3.03 3.69
C PHE A 804 -24.80 -4.40 3.25
N ARG A 805 -24.31 -5.49 3.86
CA ARG A 805 -24.74 -6.84 3.49
C ARG A 805 -26.24 -7.06 3.62
N LYS A 806 -26.86 -6.53 4.67
CA LYS A 806 -28.32 -6.59 4.88
C LYS A 806 -29.12 -5.86 3.80
N ARG A 807 -28.53 -4.89 3.10
CA ARG A 807 -29.21 -4.00 2.15
C ARG A 807 -28.84 -4.23 0.68
N ILE A 808 -27.94 -5.18 0.39
CA ILE A 808 -27.50 -5.48 -0.98
C ILE A 808 -28.71 -5.74 -1.89
N MET A 809 -29.63 -6.60 -1.45
CA MET A 809 -30.76 -7.04 -2.29
C MET A 809 -31.84 -5.97 -2.45
N ASP A 810 -32.10 -5.18 -1.41
CA ASP A 810 -33.27 -4.28 -1.35
C ASP A 810 -32.96 -2.84 -1.78
N HIS A 811 -31.71 -2.40 -1.61
CA HIS A 811 -31.34 -1.00 -1.83
C HIS A 811 -30.17 -0.82 -2.81
N TYR A 812 -29.21 -1.75 -2.85
CA TYR A 812 -28.06 -1.63 -3.76
C TYR A 812 -28.39 -2.15 -5.17
N VAL A 813 -29.03 -3.32 -5.28
CA VAL A 813 -29.47 -3.88 -6.56
C VAL A 813 -30.84 -3.32 -6.91
N LYS A 814 -30.91 -2.49 -7.97
CA LYS A 814 -32.14 -1.81 -8.38
C LYS A 814 -32.90 -2.62 -9.44
N LYS A 815 -34.18 -2.30 -9.64
CA LYS A 815 -35.00 -2.92 -10.68
C LYS A 815 -34.39 -2.67 -12.07
N GLY A 816 -34.02 -3.76 -12.76
CA GLY A 816 -33.38 -3.72 -14.07
C GLY A 816 -31.87 -3.91 -14.03
N ASP A 817 -31.24 -3.85 -12.85
CA ASP A 817 -29.82 -4.16 -12.67
C ASP A 817 -29.57 -5.67 -12.87
N SER A 818 -28.35 -6.00 -13.31
CA SER A 818 -27.87 -7.39 -13.31
C SER A 818 -27.60 -7.87 -11.89
N TRP A 819 -27.92 -9.14 -11.61
CA TRP A 819 -27.61 -9.78 -10.33
C TRP A 819 -26.10 -9.88 -10.05
N THR A 820 -25.24 -9.70 -11.06
CA THR A 820 -23.80 -9.54 -10.87
C THR A 820 -23.50 -8.46 -9.83
N LYS A 821 -24.25 -7.35 -9.83
CA LYS A 821 -24.11 -6.25 -8.87
C LYS A 821 -24.20 -6.71 -7.41
N ALA A 822 -25.05 -7.70 -7.11
CA ALA A 822 -25.13 -8.30 -5.77
C ALA A 822 -23.80 -8.97 -5.37
N ARG A 823 -23.19 -9.70 -6.31
CA ARG A 823 -21.89 -10.35 -6.14
C ARG A 823 -20.77 -9.33 -5.93
N GLU A 824 -20.77 -8.23 -6.69
CA GLU A 824 -19.77 -7.16 -6.55
C GLU A 824 -19.88 -6.47 -5.19
N GLY A 825 -21.09 -6.10 -4.79
CA GLY A 825 -21.34 -5.49 -3.48
C GLY A 825 -20.94 -6.42 -2.32
N TYR A 826 -21.27 -7.71 -2.42
CA TYR A 826 -20.87 -8.69 -1.40
C TYR A 826 -19.36 -8.89 -1.35
N GLU A 827 -18.68 -9.05 -2.50
CA GLU A 827 -17.22 -9.20 -2.56
C GLU A 827 -16.48 -7.93 -2.11
N LEU A 828 -17.02 -6.73 -2.35
CA LEU A 828 -16.49 -5.48 -1.80
C LEU A 828 -16.50 -5.51 -0.26
N THR A 829 -17.63 -5.88 0.35
CA THR A 829 -17.73 -5.98 1.83
C THR A 829 -16.84 -7.09 2.39
N LEU A 830 -16.68 -8.21 1.67
CA LEU A 830 -15.77 -9.29 2.07
C LEU A 830 -14.30 -8.84 1.98
N GLY A 831 -13.95 -8.02 1.00
CA GLY A 831 -12.64 -7.39 0.90
C GLY A 831 -12.33 -6.44 2.06
N LEU A 832 -13.30 -5.62 2.49
CA LEU A 832 -13.16 -4.77 3.67
C LEU A 832 -12.97 -5.59 4.95
N GLN A 833 -13.76 -6.65 5.12
CA GLN A 833 -13.62 -7.57 6.26
C GLN A 833 -12.21 -8.19 6.30
N SER A 834 -11.68 -8.61 5.14
CA SER A 834 -10.33 -9.15 5.03
C SER A 834 -9.25 -8.11 5.34
N ARG A 835 -9.45 -6.84 4.94
CA ARG A 835 -8.55 -5.73 5.28
C ARG A 835 -8.50 -5.51 6.80
N ASN A 836 -9.66 -5.49 7.46
CA ASN A 836 -9.74 -5.30 8.92
C ASN A 836 -9.05 -6.44 9.68
N SER A 837 -9.29 -7.69 9.27
CA SER A 837 -8.61 -8.85 9.85
C SER A 837 -7.08 -8.76 9.67
N SER A 838 -6.63 -8.35 8.48
CA SER A 838 -5.20 -8.22 8.21
C SER A 838 -4.52 -7.10 9.00
N MET A 839 -5.20 -5.96 9.14
CA MET A 839 -4.73 -4.83 9.93
C MET A 839 -4.55 -5.24 11.39
N MET A 840 -5.55 -5.92 11.97
CA MET A 840 -5.53 -6.32 13.38
C MET A 840 -4.59 -7.50 13.67
N SER A 841 -4.39 -8.42 12.73
CA SER A 841 -3.47 -9.55 12.92
C SER A 841 -2.02 -9.11 13.14
N ASN A 842 -1.60 -7.95 12.61
CA ASN A 842 -0.23 -7.43 12.75
C ASN A 842 0.08 -6.83 14.12
N TRP A 843 -0.94 -6.62 14.96
CA TRP A 843 -0.73 -6.21 16.35
C TRP A 843 -0.15 -7.34 17.20
N LEU A 844 -0.35 -8.60 16.79
CA LEU A 844 0.13 -9.77 17.53
C LEU A 844 1.63 -9.98 17.33
N GLY A 845 2.37 -10.06 18.43
CA GLY A 845 3.83 -10.02 18.38
C GLY A 845 4.37 -8.68 17.89
N GLY A 846 3.52 -7.64 17.81
CA GLY A 846 3.87 -6.32 17.35
C GLY A 846 4.81 -5.59 18.30
N THR A 847 5.55 -4.62 17.78
CA THR A 847 6.49 -3.79 18.54
C THR A 847 6.61 -2.44 17.90
N PHE A 848 6.29 -1.38 18.63
CA PHE A 848 6.50 -0.01 18.18
C PHE A 848 8.00 0.26 18.02
N VAL A 849 8.37 0.75 16.85
CA VAL A 849 9.74 1.13 16.49
C VAL A 849 9.82 2.66 16.47
N ASN A 850 10.60 3.21 17.39
CA ASN A 850 10.80 4.64 17.54
C ASN A 850 12.21 5.02 17.05
N ARG A 851 12.30 6.16 16.34
CA ARG A 851 13.55 6.68 15.75
C ARG A 851 14.29 7.65 16.67
N ASP A 852 13.89 7.71 17.94
CA ASP A 852 14.46 8.52 19.00
C ASP A 852 15.93 8.13 19.22
N LYS A 853 16.78 9.13 19.45
CA LYS A 853 18.20 8.96 19.76
C LYS A 853 18.42 9.08 21.27
N LYS A 854 19.51 8.49 21.74
CA LYS A 854 19.92 8.61 23.15
C LYS A 854 20.11 10.09 23.51
N GLY A 855 19.39 10.55 24.53
CA GLY A 855 19.40 11.94 24.99
C GLY A 855 18.32 12.83 24.39
N ASP A 856 17.48 12.31 23.48
CA ASP A 856 16.25 12.99 23.07
C ASP A 856 15.28 13.07 24.27
N ALA A 857 14.46 14.12 24.32
CA ALA A 857 13.54 14.32 25.44
C ALA A 857 12.49 13.20 25.53
N ASN A 858 11.96 12.97 26.74
CA ASN A 858 11.05 11.88 27.10
C ASN A 858 11.63 10.45 27.03
N GLU A 859 12.84 10.26 26.49
CA GLU A 859 13.57 8.98 26.44
C GLU A 859 12.70 7.77 26.02
N ARG A 860 11.83 7.96 25.01
CA ARG A 860 11.00 6.85 24.51
C ARG A 860 11.89 5.71 24.06
N LEU A 861 11.50 4.49 24.40
CA LEU A 861 12.25 3.30 24.02
C LEU A 861 12.24 3.17 22.48
N PRO A 862 13.40 2.96 21.84
CA PRO A 862 13.46 2.70 20.40
C PRO A 862 12.65 1.45 19.97
N ILE A 863 12.41 0.55 20.91
CA ILE A 863 11.67 -0.70 20.74
C ILE A 863 10.73 -0.82 21.95
N ALA A 864 9.43 -0.79 21.73
CA ALA A 864 8.42 -0.96 22.77
C ALA A 864 7.40 -2.02 22.33
N VAL A 865 7.28 -3.12 23.09
CA VAL A 865 6.31 -4.18 22.79
C VAL A 865 4.90 -3.61 22.91
N VAL A 866 4.03 -3.98 21.97
CA VAL A 866 2.61 -3.59 22.03
C VAL A 866 1.99 -4.13 23.32
N PRO A 867 1.22 -3.34 24.09
CA PRO A 867 0.62 -3.79 25.34
C PRO A 867 -0.16 -5.09 25.18
N ALA A 868 -0.02 -6.02 26.14
CA ALA A 868 -0.63 -7.35 26.07
C ALA A 868 -2.16 -7.28 25.87
N GLN A 869 -2.83 -6.34 26.55
CA GLN A 869 -4.27 -6.15 26.39
C GLN A 869 -4.67 -5.72 24.98
N ASP A 870 -3.90 -4.86 24.33
CA ASP A 870 -4.18 -4.42 22.95
C ASP A 870 -4.00 -5.59 21.97
N GLN A 871 -2.98 -6.42 22.19
CA GLN A 871 -2.79 -7.66 21.41
C GLN A 871 -3.97 -8.62 21.60
N ARG A 872 -4.45 -8.83 22.83
CA ARG A 872 -5.62 -9.69 23.11
C ARG A 872 -6.89 -9.13 22.46
N ASN A 873 -7.11 -7.82 22.54
CA ASN A 873 -8.26 -7.16 21.93
C ASN A 873 -8.23 -7.33 20.39
N ALA A 874 -7.06 -7.17 19.78
CA ALA A 874 -6.87 -7.39 18.35
C ALA A 874 -7.08 -8.87 17.96
N LEU A 875 -6.53 -9.81 18.74
CA LEU A 875 -6.72 -11.25 18.54
C LEU A 875 -8.21 -11.60 18.59
N ASN A 876 -8.92 -11.19 19.63
CA ASN A 876 -10.35 -11.44 19.77
C ASN A 876 -11.13 -10.89 18.58
N PHE A 877 -10.88 -9.64 18.18
CA PHE A 877 -11.53 -9.07 16.99
C PHE A 877 -11.29 -9.92 15.73
N VAL A 878 -10.06 -10.35 15.48
CA VAL A 878 -9.72 -11.19 14.31
C VAL A 878 -10.44 -12.53 14.35
N LEU A 879 -10.41 -13.21 15.50
CA LEU A 879 -11.06 -14.50 15.71
C LEU A 879 -12.57 -14.40 15.45
N GLU A 880 -13.23 -13.42 16.07
CA GLU A 880 -14.68 -13.25 15.96
C GLU A 880 -15.11 -12.81 14.56
N SER A 881 -14.37 -11.88 13.96
CA SER A 881 -14.70 -11.36 12.63
C SER A 881 -14.41 -12.35 11.52
N THR A 882 -13.63 -13.41 11.73
CA THR A 882 -13.20 -14.31 10.63
C THR A 882 -13.61 -15.77 10.81
N PHE A 883 -13.58 -16.31 12.03
CA PHE A 883 -13.72 -17.76 12.24
C PHE A 883 -15.16 -18.22 12.51
N ARG A 884 -16.09 -17.29 12.76
CA ARG A 884 -17.50 -17.60 12.97
C ARG A 884 -18.29 -17.54 11.68
N ASP A 885 -19.22 -18.48 11.49
CA ASP A 885 -20.11 -18.53 10.33
C ASP A 885 -20.98 -17.27 10.20
N SER A 886 -21.43 -16.74 11.34
CA SER A 886 -22.27 -15.53 11.42
C SER A 886 -21.59 -14.31 10.81
N SER A 887 -20.26 -14.27 10.82
CA SER A 887 -19.46 -13.11 10.36
C SER A 887 -19.51 -12.92 8.84
N TYR A 888 -20.09 -13.86 8.10
CA TYR A 888 -20.26 -13.78 6.65
C TYR A 888 -21.69 -13.41 6.22
N SER A 889 -22.68 -13.46 7.13
CA SER A 889 -24.09 -13.12 6.82
C SER A 889 -24.65 -13.85 5.58
N LEU A 890 -24.22 -15.10 5.36
CA LEU A 890 -24.63 -15.89 4.20
C LEU A 890 -26.06 -16.42 4.39
N SER A 891 -26.88 -16.29 3.35
CA SER A 891 -28.21 -16.89 3.29
C SER A 891 -28.43 -17.58 1.94
N PRO A 892 -29.27 -18.62 1.86
CA PRO A 892 -29.65 -19.23 0.58
C PRO A 892 -30.22 -18.19 -0.40
N GLU A 893 -30.95 -17.20 0.13
CA GLU A 893 -31.51 -16.11 -0.67
C GLU A 893 -30.43 -15.27 -1.34
N LEU A 894 -29.44 -14.80 -0.58
CA LEU A 894 -28.31 -14.05 -1.09
C LEU A 894 -27.52 -14.89 -2.11
N LEU A 895 -27.13 -16.11 -1.73
CA LEU A 895 -26.29 -17.00 -2.54
C LEU A 895 -26.91 -17.33 -3.91
N SER A 896 -28.23 -17.50 -3.98
CA SER A 896 -28.95 -17.74 -5.24
C SER A 896 -28.87 -16.58 -6.24
N ARG A 897 -28.43 -15.40 -5.79
CA ARG A 897 -28.32 -14.16 -6.58
C ARG A 897 -26.88 -13.73 -6.84
N LEU A 898 -25.87 -14.41 -6.28
CA LEU A 898 -24.46 -14.08 -6.49
C LEU A 898 -23.93 -14.66 -7.82
N THR A 899 -24.51 -14.23 -8.95
CA THR A 899 -24.10 -14.68 -10.29
C THR A 899 -23.03 -13.78 -10.91
N LYS A 900 -22.55 -14.11 -12.12
CA LYS A 900 -21.74 -13.23 -12.97
C LYS A 900 -22.50 -12.82 -14.23
N ASP A 901 -22.00 -11.79 -14.92
CA ASP A 901 -22.47 -11.44 -16.27
C ASP A 901 -21.54 -12.13 -17.27
N PHE A 902 -22.07 -12.69 -18.35
CA PHE A 902 -21.20 -13.29 -19.37
C PHE A 902 -20.49 -12.22 -20.21
N MET A 903 -21.00 -10.98 -20.20
CA MET A 903 -20.45 -9.84 -20.94
C MET A 903 -19.46 -9.00 -20.13
N ASP A 904 -19.24 -9.29 -18.84
CA ASP A 904 -18.32 -8.54 -17.97
C ASP A 904 -16.83 -8.80 -18.26
N GLY A 905 -16.51 -9.63 -19.26
CA GLY A 905 -15.13 -9.98 -19.61
C GLY A 905 -14.47 -10.99 -18.66
N SER A 906 -15.17 -11.50 -17.63
CA SER A 906 -14.70 -12.53 -16.70
C SER A 906 -14.78 -13.94 -17.31
N PHE A 907 -14.07 -14.14 -18.43
CA PHE A 907 -13.89 -15.45 -19.04
C PHE A 907 -13.26 -16.42 -18.02
N GLY A 908 -13.86 -17.60 -17.84
CA GLY A 908 -13.40 -18.62 -16.89
C GLY A 908 -13.90 -18.48 -15.45
N ARG A 909 -14.52 -17.36 -15.05
CA ARG A 909 -15.17 -17.25 -13.72
C ARG A 909 -16.42 -18.13 -13.66
N ASP A 910 -16.62 -18.87 -12.58
CA ASP A 910 -17.83 -19.68 -12.39
C ASP A 910 -19.07 -18.78 -12.17
N PRO A 911 -20.20 -19.03 -12.86
CA PRO A 911 -21.46 -18.33 -12.60
C PRO A 911 -21.97 -18.53 -11.17
N THR A 912 -21.72 -19.68 -10.56
CA THR A 912 -21.99 -19.91 -9.15
C THR A 912 -20.89 -19.28 -8.29
N TRP A 913 -21.27 -18.58 -7.22
CA TRP A 913 -20.29 -18.03 -6.28
C TRP A 913 -19.71 -19.16 -5.42
N PRO A 914 -18.39 -19.43 -5.46
CA PRO A 914 -17.80 -20.60 -4.80
C PRO A 914 -17.65 -20.35 -3.30
N VAL A 915 -18.74 -20.57 -2.55
CA VAL A 915 -18.87 -20.25 -1.11
C VAL A 915 -17.68 -20.74 -0.31
N HIS A 916 -17.43 -22.06 -0.33
CA HIS A 916 -16.42 -22.69 0.51
C HIS A 916 -15.01 -22.19 0.19
N ASP A 917 -14.66 -22.05 -1.08
CA ASP A 917 -13.33 -21.57 -1.48
C ASP A 917 -13.11 -20.12 -1.06
N ARG A 918 -14.13 -19.26 -1.20
CA ARG A 918 -14.02 -17.83 -0.87
C ARG A 918 -13.89 -17.60 0.63
N ILE A 919 -14.72 -18.28 1.43
CA ILE A 919 -14.66 -18.17 2.88
C ILE A 919 -13.35 -18.77 3.40
N LEU A 920 -12.97 -19.98 2.94
CA LEU A 920 -11.72 -20.61 3.36
C LEU A 920 -10.48 -19.81 2.95
N SER A 921 -10.49 -19.12 1.80
CA SER A 921 -9.36 -18.26 1.39
C SER A 921 -9.12 -17.15 2.41
N MET A 922 -10.17 -16.50 2.91
CA MET A 922 -10.05 -15.45 3.92
C MET A 922 -9.62 -16.01 5.28
N GLN A 923 -10.21 -17.13 5.70
CA GLN A 923 -9.85 -17.78 6.96
C GLN A 923 -8.40 -18.30 6.95
N SER A 924 -7.96 -18.91 5.86
CA SER A 924 -6.57 -19.39 5.69
C SER A 924 -5.57 -18.25 5.61
N ALA A 925 -5.89 -17.15 4.92
CA ALA A 925 -5.04 -15.96 4.91
C ALA A 925 -4.84 -15.37 6.32
N THR A 926 -5.92 -15.31 7.11
CA THR A 926 -5.88 -14.87 8.50
C THR A 926 -5.00 -15.82 9.35
N LEU A 927 -5.20 -17.14 9.23
CA LEU A 927 -4.33 -18.13 9.89
C LEU A 927 -2.86 -17.97 9.48
N THR A 928 -2.56 -17.58 8.24
CA THR A 928 -1.18 -17.33 7.82
C THR A 928 -0.57 -16.16 8.55
N GLN A 929 -1.32 -15.08 8.75
CA GLN A 929 -0.82 -13.93 9.52
C GLN A 929 -0.61 -14.27 11.00
N LEU A 930 -1.49 -15.08 11.58
CA LEU A 930 -1.41 -15.47 12.99
C LEU A 930 -0.33 -16.54 13.27
N MET A 931 -0.15 -17.51 12.37
CA MET A 931 0.64 -18.73 12.63
C MET A 931 1.92 -18.87 11.81
N ASN A 932 2.27 -17.92 10.94
CA ASN A 932 3.55 -18.01 10.23
C ASN A 932 4.73 -17.99 11.23
N PRO A 933 5.88 -18.60 10.88
CA PRO A 933 7.02 -18.71 11.80
C PRO A 933 7.54 -17.37 12.33
N THR A 934 7.45 -16.28 11.55
CA THR A 934 7.87 -14.95 11.98
C THR A 934 6.97 -14.40 13.08
N THR A 935 5.63 -14.48 12.93
CA THR A 935 4.68 -14.02 13.96
C THR A 935 4.85 -14.82 15.25
N LEU A 936 4.87 -16.15 15.17
CA LEU A 936 5.02 -17.01 16.34
C LEU A 936 6.36 -16.75 17.07
N ARG A 937 7.45 -16.56 16.33
CA ARG A 937 8.74 -16.15 16.91
C ARG A 937 8.66 -14.79 17.57
N ARG A 938 8.01 -13.79 16.94
CA ARG A 938 7.91 -12.43 17.51
C ARG A 938 7.18 -12.44 18.84
N VAL A 939 6.09 -13.19 18.97
CA VAL A 939 5.37 -13.38 20.24
C VAL A 939 6.31 -13.99 21.28
N TYR A 940 7.00 -15.08 20.94
CA TYR A 940 7.94 -15.73 21.85
C TYR A 940 9.13 -14.84 22.25
N ASP A 941 9.70 -14.08 21.33
CA ASP A 941 10.79 -13.13 21.62
C ASP A 941 10.29 -11.96 22.50
N ASN A 942 9.04 -11.54 22.35
CA ASN A 942 8.44 -10.48 23.16
C ASN A 942 8.28 -10.90 24.62
N GLU A 943 8.01 -12.18 24.91
CA GLU A 943 8.05 -12.71 26.29
C GLU A 943 9.41 -12.46 26.95
N PHE A 944 10.51 -12.46 26.18
CA PHE A 944 11.84 -12.17 26.69
C PHE A 944 12.16 -10.66 26.78
N ARG A 945 11.45 -9.82 26.02
CA ARG A 945 11.59 -8.35 26.06
C ARG A 945 10.83 -7.72 27.22
N ILE A 946 9.81 -8.40 27.72
CA ILE A 946 8.98 -7.96 28.85
C ILE A 946 9.54 -8.59 30.14
N ALA A 947 9.55 -7.83 31.24
CA ALA A 947 9.99 -8.35 32.52
C ALA A 947 9.03 -9.45 33.01
N ALA A 948 9.55 -10.48 33.70
CA ALA A 948 8.75 -11.66 34.06
C ALA A 948 7.57 -11.37 35.04
N ASP A 949 7.57 -10.19 35.69
CA ASP A 949 6.51 -9.70 36.55
C ASP A 949 5.48 -8.81 35.83
N GLN A 950 5.68 -8.56 34.53
CA GLN A 950 4.78 -7.79 33.68
C GLN A 950 3.98 -8.71 32.76
N ASP A 951 2.76 -8.29 32.45
CA ASP A 951 1.86 -9.03 31.57
C ASP A 951 2.35 -9.04 30.11
N ALA A 952 2.30 -10.22 29.48
CA ALA A 952 2.73 -10.46 28.11
C ALA A 952 1.79 -11.47 27.44
N LEU A 953 1.44 -11.25 26.18
CA LEU A 953 0.81 -12.29 25.36
C LEU A 953 1.83 -13.39 25.10
N THR A 954 1.56 -14.60 25.60
CA THR A 954 2.48 -15.74 25.45
C THR A 954 2.19 -16.57 24.20
N LEU A 955 3.20 -17.28 23.69
CA LEU A 955 3.04 -18.19 22.56
C LEU A 955 2.02 -19.31 22.84
N PRO A 956 2.00 -19.97 24.02
CA PRO A 956 0.94 -20.92 24.37
C PRO A 956 -0.46 -20.28 24.41
N GLU A 957 -0.60 -19.07 24.96
CA GLU A 957 -1.87 -18.34 25.01
C GLU A 957 -2.42 -18.08 23.61
N LEU A 958 -1.58 -17.59 22.68
CA LEU A 958 -1.97 -17.37 21.29
C LEU A 958 -2.46 -18.65 20.61
N LEU A 959 -1.68 -19.74 20.70
CA LEU A 959 -2.06 -21.02 20.07
C LEU A 959 -3.33 -21.62 20.69
N ASN A 960 -3.49 -21.50 22.02
CA ASN A 960 -4.70 -21.93 22.72
C ASN A 960 -5.93 -21.14 22.30
N ALA A 961 -5.83 -19.81 22.15
CA ALA A 961 -6.94 -18.97 21.73
C ALA A 961 -7.40 -19.29 20.30
N ILE A 962 -6.45 -19.48 19.36
CA ILE A 962 -6.75 -19.90 17.98
C ILE A 962 -7.44 -21.27 17.98
N SER A 963 -6.85 -22.26 18.66
CA SER A 963 -7.38 -23.62 18.74
C SER A 963 -8.76 -23.66 19.41
N GLY A 964 -8.93 -22.88 20.49
CA GLY A 964 -10.19 -22.77 21.23
C GLY A 964 -11.34 -22.21 20.40
N GLU A 965 -11.11 -21.14 19.62
CA GLU A 965 -12.14 -20.59 18.74
C GLU A 965 -12.46 -21.52 17.56
N ILE A 966 -11.46 -22.17 16.94
CA ILE A 966 -11.65 -23.02 15.76
C ILE A 966 -12.33 -24.35 16.10
N TRP A 967 -12.09 -24.88 17.30
CA TRP A 967 -12.62 -26.16 17.78
C TRP A 967 -13.63 -25.98 18.91
N SER A 968 -14.32 -24.84 18.96
CA SER A 968 -15.30 -24.52 20.01
C SER A 968 -16.42 -25.57 20.10
N GLU A 969 -16.78 -26.20 18.98
CA GLU A 969 -17.78 -27.26 18.90
C GLU A 969 -17.40 -28.50 19.72
N LEU A 970 -16.11 -28.73 19.99
CA LEU A 970 -15.65 -29.84 20.84
C LEU A 970 -16.04 -29.66 22.32
N ASN A 971 -16.46 -28.45 22.72
CA ASN A 971 -16.88 -28.15 24.07
C ASN A 971 -18.40 -28.26 24.25
N SER A 972 -19.16 -28.41 23.15
CA SER A 972 -20.62 -28.46 23.19
C SER A 972 -21.14 -29.87 23.48
N GLU A 973 -22.18 -29.97 24.31
CA GLU A 973 -22.91 -31.23 24.47
C GLU A 973 -23.88 -31.45 23.30
N VAL A 974 -23.68 -32.52 22.55
CA VAL A 974 -24.63 -32.96 21.51
C VAL A 974 -25.76 -33.69 22.21
N THR A 975 -26.85 -32.96 22.47
CA THR A 975 -28.02 -33.45 23.24
C THR A 975 -29.21 -33.82 22.36
N GLN A 976 -29.18 -33.45 21.08
CA GLN A 976 -30.23 -33.71 20.11
C GLN A 976 -29.66 -34.31 18.83
N LYS A 977 -30.48 -35.07 18.09
CA LYS A 977 -30.07 -35.67 16.82
C LYS A 977 -30.01 -34.60 15.73
N HIS A 978 -28.84 -34.42 15.12
CA HIS A 978 -28.64 -33.50 14.01
C HIS A 978 -28.89 -34.17 12.65
N SER A 979 -29.16 -33.35 11.63
CA SER A 979 -29.31 -33.82 10.24
C SER A 979 -28.13 -33.34 9.40
N ASP A 980 -27.87 -33.99 8.28
CA ASP A 980 -26.81 -33.57 7.34
C ASP A 980 -27.02 -32.15 6.79
N ARG A 981 -28.25 -31.61 6.90
CA ARG A 981 -28.63 -30.24 6.53
C ARG A 981 -28.63 -29.24 7.68
N ALA A 982 -28.49 -29.70 8.91
CA ALA A 982 -28.33 -28.91 10.11
C ALA A 982 -27.26 -29.58 11.00
N PRO A 983 -26.01 -29.66 10.49
CA PRO A 983 -24.97 -30.44 11.12
C PRO A 983 -24.50 -29.80 12.43
N VAL A 984 -23.89 -30.60 13.32
CA VAL A 984 -23.26 -30.11 14.56
C VAL A 984 -22.13 -29.14 14.24
N ILE A 985 -21.26 -29.52 13.30
CA ILE A 985 -20.16 -28.69 12.81
C ILE A 985 -20.49 -28.28 11.39
N SER A 986 -20.57 -26.99 11.10
CA SER A 986 -20.92 -26.52 9.76
C SER A 986 -19.85 -26.86 8.71
N SER A 987 -20.20 -26.80 7.42
CA SER A 987 -19.21 -27.03 6.36
C SER A 987 -18.08 -25.98 6.34
N LEU A 988 -18.34 -24.75 6.77
CA LEU A 988 -17.31 -23.70 6.82
C LEU A 988 -16.35 -23.98 7.98
N ARG A 989 -16.91 -24.38 9.13
CA ARG A 989 -16.15 -24.75 10.33
C ARG A 989 -15.30 -25.99 10.12
N ARG A 990 -15.81 -27.03 9.47
CA ARG A 990 -15.01 -28.23 9.11
C ARG A 990 -13.82 -27.90 8.22
N ASN A 991 -14.00 -27.00 7.24
CA ASN A 991 -12.91 -26.55 6.39
C ASN A 991 -11.84 -25.79 7.18
N LEU A 992 -12.25 -24.89 8.08
CA LEU A 992 -11.35 -24.15 8.97
C LEU A 992 -10.59 -25.07 9.93
N GLN A 993 -11.27 -26.04 10.53
CA GLN A 993 -10.69 -27.05 11.41
C GLN A 993 -9.64 -27.90 10.69
N ASN A 994 -9.93 -28.34 9.47
CA ASN A 994 -8.96 -29.05 8.63
C ASN A 994 -7.74 -28.19 8.30
N GLU A 995 -7.95 -26.94 7.90
CA GLU A 995 -6.86 -25.99 7.62
C GLU A 995 -5.96 -25.78 8.85
N HIS A 996 -6.55 -25.61 10.04
CA HIS A 996 -5.77 -25.48 11.28
C HIS A 996 -5.00 -26.75 11.62
N ALA A 997 -5.62 -27.93 11.48
CA ALA A 997 -4.96 -29.21 11.73
C ALA A 997 -3.74 -29.40 10.80
N GLU A 998 -3.90 -29.12 9.50
CA GLU A 998 -2.78 -29.17 8.53
C GLU A 998 -1.65 -28.22 8.92
N ARG A 999 -1.98 -27.02 9.39
CA ARG A 999 -0.97 -26.05 9.82
C ARG A 999 -0.19 -26.50 11.05
N LEU A 1000 -0.86 -27.10 12.03
CA LEU A 1000 -0.19 -27.70 13.17
C LEU A 1000 0.70 -28.88 12.76
N ILE A 1001 0.25 -29.68 11.78
CA ILE A 1001 1.04 -30.77 11.19
C ILE A 1001 2.29 -30.21 10.48
N ASP A 1002 2.16 -29.13 9.70
CA ASP A 1002 3.31 -28.49 9.07
C ASP A 1002 4.29 -27.90 10.09
N LEU A 1003 3.79 -27.29 11.18
CA LEU A 1003 4.62 -26.72 12.25
C LEU A 1003 5.33 -27.75 13.13
N MET A 1004 4.80 -28.98 13.23
CA MET A 1004 5.48 -30.07 13.95
C MET A 1004 6.62 -30.69 13.13
N LEU A 1005 6.58 -30.57 11.79
CA LEU A 1005 7.63 -31.11 10.94
C LEU A 1005 8.93 -30.29 11.06
N PRO A 1006 10.12 -30.94 10.93
CA PRO A 1006 11.40 -30.25 10.93
C PRO A 1006 11.44 -29.18 9.82
N SER A 1007 11.35 -27.92 10.21
CA SER A 1007 11.39 -26.80 9.28
C SER A 1007 12.81 -26.56 8.74
N LEU A 1008 12.92 -26.17 7.48
CA LEU A 1008 14.15 -25.59 6.91
C LEU A 1008 14.48 -24.21 7.53
N SER A 1009 13.56 -23.60 8.29
CA SER A 1009 13.82 -22.38 9.05
C SER A 1009 14.89 -22.65 10.13
N LYS A 1010 15.96 -21.86 10.11
CA LYS A 1010 17.12 -22.00 11.00
C LYS A 1010 16.94 -21.26 12.34
N SER A 1011 15.71 -20.87 12.70
CA SER A 1011 15.44 -20.11 13.92
C SER A 1011 15.46 -20.98 15.18
N ALA A 1012 16.06 -20.46 16.25
CA ALA A 1012 16.10 -21.13 17.56
C ALA A 1012 14.71 -21.24 18.22
N ALA A 1013 13.76 -20.38 17.86
CA ALA A 1013 12.39 -20.41 18.38
C ALA A 1013 11.57 -21.62 17.86
N ASN A 1014 11.99 -22.22 16.73
CA ASN A 1014 11.22 -23.29 16.08
C ASN A 1014 10.99 -24.50 17.00
N LYS A 1015 11.93 -24.84 17.87
CA LYS A 1015 11.75 -26.00 18.76
C LYS A 1015 10.60 -25.80 19.75
N ALA A 1016 10.42 -24.59 20.28
CA ALA A 1016 9.31 -24.26 21.16
C ALA A 1016 7.97 -24.34 20.40
N ILE A 1017 7.93 -23.76 19.19
CA ILE A 1017 6.77 -23.80 18.30
C ILE A 1017 6.38 -25.25 17.97
N THR A 1018 7.33 -26.08 17.54
CA THR A 1018 7.12 -27.51 17.25
C THR A 1018 6.58 -28.25 18.47
N ASN A 1019 7.18 -28.09 19.65
CA ASN A 1019 6.72 -28.78 20.86
C ASN A 1019 5.27 -28.38 21.23
N LEU A 1020 4.91 -27.11 21.09
CA LEU A 1020 3.55 -26.64 21.34
C LEU A 1020 2.56 -27.14 20.28
N ALA A 1021 2.95 -27.18 19.00
CA ALA A 1021 2.12 -27.75 17.93
C ALA A 1021 1.82 -29.25 18.18
N VAL A 1022 2.83 -30.02 18.60
CA VAL A 1022 2.66 -31.44 19.00
C VAL A 1022 1.70 -31.57 20.19
N MET A 1023 1.83 -30.68 21.18
CA MET A 1023 0.94 -30.68 22.34
C MET A 1023 -0.51 -30.38 21.93
N GLN A 1024 -0.74 -29.38 21.07
CA GLN A 1024 -2.05 -29.03 20.53
C GLN A 1024 -2.68 -30.19 19.75
N LEU A 1025 -1.91 -30.85 18.86
CA LEU A 1025 -2.41 -31.99 18.09
C LEU A 1025 -2.86 -33.15 18.99
N LYS A 1026 -2.10 -33.44 20.06
CA LYS A 1026 -2.48 -34.46 21.04
C LYS A 1026 -3.74 -34.09 21.82
N ASP A 1027 -3.86 -32.84 22.25
CA ASP A 1027 -5.06 -32.36 22.95
C ASP A 1027 -6.30 -32.42 22.04
N LEU A 1028 -6.20 -31.88 20.82
CA LEU A 1028 -7.28 -31.89 19.83
C LEU A 1028 -7.73 -33.31 19.52
N LYS A 1029 -6.80 -34.22 19.22
CA LYS A 1029 -7.12 -35.64 19.02
C LYS A 1029 -7.92 -36.21 20.19
N SER A 1030 -7.44 -36.01 21.42
CA SER A 1030 -8.12 -36.51 22.62
C SER A 1030 -9.53 -35.92 22.78
N ARG A 1031 -9.72 -34.62 22.51
CA ARG A 1031 -11.02 -33.94 22.61
C ARG A 1031 -11.98 -34.44 21.52
N ILE A 1032 -11.50 -34.66 20.31
CA ILE A 1032 -12.26 -35.24 19.20
C ILE A 1032 -12.74 -36.66 19.56
N GLU A 1033 -11.84 -37.52 20.05
CA GLU A 1033 -12.18 -38.89 20.45
C GLU A 1033 -13.24 -38.90 21.56
N LYS A 1034 -13.09 -38.04 22.58
CA LYS A 1034 -14.09 -37.88 23.64
C LYS A 1034 -15.46 -37.44 23.11
N LEU A 1035 -15.50 -36.52 22.16
CA LEU A 1035 -16.78 -36.09 21.56
C LEU A 1035 -17.42 -37.22 20.75
N LEU A 1036 -16.64 -37.95 19.95
CA LEU A 1036 -17.10 -39.10 19.18
C LEU A 1036 -17.67 -40.20 20.08
N GLU A 1037 -17.00 -40.50 21.19
CA GLU A 1037 -17.47 -41.48 22.19
C GLU A 1037 -18.77 -41.02 22.87
N LYS A 1038 -18.85 -39.76 23.29
CA LYS A 1038 -20.02 -39.23 24.01
C LYS A 1038 -21.26 -39.06 23.14
N SER A 1039 -21.08 -38.72 21.86
CA SER A 1039 -22.20 -38.31 20.99
C SER A 1039 -22.96 -39.47 20.35
N GLY A 1040 -22.38 -40.68 20.32
CA GLY A 1040 -23.02 -41.87 19.73
C GLY A 1040 -23.58 -41.61 18.31
N ASP A 1041 -24.85 -41.94 18.10
CA ASP A 1041 -25.57 -41.75 16.82
C ASP A 1041 -26.24 -40.35 16.69
N GLN A 1042 -25.93 -39.40 17.58
CA GLN A 1042 -26.54 -38.06 17.55
C GLN A 1042 -25.84 -37.10 16.57
N LEU A 1043 -24.58 -37.37 16.22
CA LEU A 1043 -23.85 -36.61 15.20
C LEU A 1043 -24.45 -36.86 13.81
N ASP A 1044 -24.51 -35.80 13.00
CA ASP A 1044 -24.76 -35.94 11.57
C ASP A 1044 -23.57 -36.63 10.86
N THR A 1045 -23.82 -37.15 9.66
CA THR A 1045 -22.84 -37.95 8.91
C THR A 1045 -21.58 -37.15 8.59
N TYR A 1046 -21.74 -35.87 8.22
CA TYR A 1046 -20.61 -35.03 7.83
C TYR A 1046 -19.73 -34.67 9.02
N SER A 1047 -20.32 -34.28 10.16
CA SER A 1047 -19.56 -33.98 11.37
C SER A 1047 -18.83 -35.23 11.89
N ARG A 1048 -19.51 -36.39 11.89
CA ARG A 1048 -18.88 -37.67 12.29
C ARG A 1048 -17.71 -38.04 11.38
N ALA A 1049 -17.90 -37.99 10.05
CA ALA A 1049 -16.85 -38.33 9.10
C ALA A 1049 -15.63 -37.40 9.22
N HIS A 1050 -15.87 -36.10 9.38
CA HIS A 1050 -14.82 -35.10 9.58
C HIS A 1050 -14.02 -35.32 10.86
N LEU A 1051 -14.69 -35.56 11.99
CA LEU A 1051 -14.03 -35.79 13.27
C LEU A 1051 -13.21 -37.09 13.26
N VAL A 1052 -13.74 -38.17 12.68
CA VAL A 1052 -13.01 -39.43 12.51
C VAL A 1052 -11.76 -39.22 11.66
N GLU A 1053 -11.89 -38.59 10.50
CA GLU A 1053 -10.76 -38.34 9.60
C GLU A 1053 -9.72 -37.41 10.22
N SER A 1054 -10.16 -36.34 10.90
CA SER A 1054 -9.28 -35.41 11.63
C SER A 1054 -8.47 -36.15 12.71
N SER A 1055 -9.13 -37.01 13.49
CA SER A 1055 -8.46 -37.80 14.53
C SER A 1055 -7.42 -38.76 13.94
N GLU A 1056 -7.78 -39.51 12.90
CA GLU A 1056 -6.86 -40.43 12.22
C GLU A 1056 -5.67 -39.71 11.57
N ARG A 1057 -5.91 -38.53 10.99
CA ARG A 1057 -4.86 -37.71 10.38
C ARG A 1057 -3.87 -37.21 11.42
N MET A 1058 -4.36 -36.67 12.54
CA MET A 1058 -3.52 -36.22 13.66
C MET A 1058 -2.70 -37.37 14.24
N GLU A 1059 -3.28 -38.56 14.38
CA GLU A 1059 -2.57 -39.77 14.83
C GLU A 1059 -1.42 -40.14 13.89
N LYS A 1060 -1.69 -40.24 12.58
CA LYS A 1060 -0.65 -40.57 11.58
C LYS A 1060 0.47 -39.54 11.53
N ALA A 1061 0.16 -38.26 11.70
CA ALA A 1061 1.16 -37.20 11.73
C ALA A 1061 2.07 -37.31 12.97
N LEU A 1062 1.49 -37.52 14.15
CA LEU A 1062 2.22 -37.73 15.41
C LEU A 1062 3.14 -38.96 15.35
N ASP A 1063 2.69 -40.04 14.71
CA ASP A 1063 3.51 -41.24 14.48
C ASP A 1063 4.68 -40.99 13.51
N ALA A 1064 4.45 -40.20 12.44
CA ALA A 1064 5.48 -39.89 11.45
C ALA A 1064 6.65 -39.06 12.03
N GLU A 1065 6.36 -38.09 12.91
CA GLU A 1065 7.41 -37.32 13.60
C GLU A 1065 8.27 -38.22 14.51
N TYR A 1066 7.63 -39.19 15.18
CA TYR A 1066 8.35 -40.15 16.02
C TYR A 1066 9.35 -40.98 15.19
N ILE A 1067 9.02 -41.31 13.94
CA ILE A 1067 9.92 -42.01 13.01
C ILE A 1067 11.06 -41.09 12.55
N TYR A 1068 10.80 -39.82 12.24
CA TYR A 1068 11.85 -38.88 11.80
C TYR A 1068 12.87 -38.57 12.91
N ASN A 1069 12.43 -38.51 14.17
CA ASN A 1069 13.31 -38.34 15.34
C ASN A 1069 14.09 -39.63 15.72
N GLN A 1070 13.80 -40.76 15.09
CA GLN A 1070 14.66 -41.96 15.15
C GLN A 1070 15.69 -41.92 14.02
N THR A 1071 16.72 -41.09 14.15
CA THR A 1071 17.86 -41.21 13.22
C THR A 1071 18.47 -42.62 13.36
N PRO A 1072 18.68 -43.39 12.28
CA PRO A 1072 19.49 -44.60 12.38
C PRO A 1072 20.90 -44.17 12.77
N ALA A 1073 21.49 -44.84 13.77
CA ALA A 1073 22.89 -44.68 14.10
C ALA A 1073 23.74 -44.92 12.83
N MET A 1074 24.22 -43.85 12.20
CA MET A 1074 25.15 -43.94 11.08
C MET A 1074 26.45 -44.58 11.57
N PRO A 1075 26.93 -45.68 10.96
CA PRO A 1075 28.22 -46.24 11.31
C PRO A 1075 29.33 -45.29 10.86
N ASN A 1076 30.30 -45.13 11.77
CA ASN A 1076 31.49 -44.30 11.66
C ASN A 1076 32.21 -44.48 10.29
N PRO A 1077 32.48 -43.41 9.51
CA PRO A 1077 33.18 -43.51 8.23
C PRO A 1077 34.68 -43.65 8.49
N GLY A 1078 35.11 -44.83 8.90
CA GLY A 1078 36.49 -45.10 9.29
C GLY A 1078 36.80 -46.58 9.32
N SER A 1079 36.52 -47.31 8.24
CA SER A 1079 37.03 -48.67 8.01
C SER A 1079 37.05 -48.98 6.51
N PHE A 1080 38.25 -48.88 5.93
CA PHE A 1080 38.59 -49.47 4.63
C PHE A 1080 38.40 -51.00 4.69
N LEU A 1081 37.93 -51.63 3.61
CA LEU A 1081 38.48 -52.87 3.06
C LEU A 1081 37.94 -53.17 1.64
N PHE A 1082 38.83 -53.72 0.82
CA PHE A 1082 38.76 -54.03 -0.61
C PHE A 1082 37.91 -55.28 -0.96
N PHE A 1083 37.79 -55.53 -2.28
CA PHE A 1083 37.10 -56.61 -3.04
C PHE A 1083 35.65 -56.25 -3.43
N GLY A 1084 35.24 -56.09 -4.70
CA GLY A 1084 35.76 -56.61 -5.97
C GLY A 1084 34.91 -57.79 -6.45
N ASN A 1085 33.89 -57.52 -7.28
CA ASN A 1085 33.40 -58.39 -8.37
C ASN A 1085 32.20 -57.73 -9.12
N SER A 1086 32.40 -57.42 -10.40
CA SER A 1086 31.41 -57.36 -11.48
C SER A 1086 30.92 -58.79 -11.85
N PRO A 1087 29.85 -59.05 -12.65
CA PRO A 1087 29.25 -58.27 -13.76
C PRO A 1087 27.70 -58.16 -13.61
N GLU A 1088 26.86 -57.59 -14.48
CA GLU A 1088 26.78 -57.62 -15.94
C GLU A 1088 25.69 -56.62 -16.40
N GLN A 1089 25.88 -56.06 -17.60
CA GLN A 1089 24.95 -55.14 -18.25
C GLN A 1089 23.75 -55.90 -18.83
N GLU A 1090 22.53 -55.38 -18.64
CA GLU A 1090 21.54 -55.37 -19.71
C GLU A 1090 20.88 -53.99 -19.83
N SER A 1091 20.92 -53.51 -21.05
CA SER A 1091 20.56 -52.18 -21.53
C SER A 1091 19.10 -52.08 -21.89
N GLY A 1092 18.49 -50.94 -21.58
CA GLY A 1092 17.33 -50.46 -22.32
C GLY A 1092 16.69 -49.30 -21.60
N LEU A 1093 16.91 -48.07 -22.10
CA LEU A 1093 15.89 -47.04 -22.23
C LEU A 1093 16.46 -45.84 -23.00
N GLY A 1094 15.74 -45.48 -24.05
CA GLY A 1094 16.11 -44.50 -25.07
C GLY A 1094 16.08 -43.05 -24.59
N GLN A 1095 16.80 -42.23 -25.35
CA GLN A 1095 16.81 -40.77 -25.29
C GLN A 1095 15.45 -40.17 -25.70
N PRO A 1096 15.15 -38.94 -25.26
CA PRO A 1096 14.24 -38.05 -25.95
C PRO A 1096 14.98 -36.90 -26.65
N THR A 1097 14.70 -36.77 -27.94
CA THR A 1097 14.65 -35.56 -28.79
C THR A 1097 13.22 -35.56 -29.35
N GLU A 1098 12.41 -34.51 -29.43
CA GLU A 1098 12.56 -33.05 -29.48
C GLU A 1098 11.46 -32.37 -28.64
#